data_AF-A0A401INR0-F1
#
_entry.id   AF-A0A401INR0-F1
#
_cell.length_a   1.000
_cell.length_b   1.000
_cell.length_c   1.000
_cell.angle_alpha   90.00
_cell.angle_beta   90.00
_cell.angle_gamma   90.00
#
_symmetry.space_group_name_H-M   'P 1'
#
loop_
_entity.id
_entity.type
_entity.pdbx_description
1 polymer ?
#
loop_
_entity_poly.entity_id
_entity_poly.type
_entity_poly.pdbx_seq_one_letter_code
_entity_poly.pdbx_strand_id
1 'polypeptide(L)'
;MSQRHLSTTEDTSPHASAAQAIEWREVGRLMLKYSLPINPISTQPDEMGADLDRFKISLALIQLNQGKVTTGSLLPGFFTNSTFQIPVSQIYQEEEFFEQVLQLGKNGTQGRKIAIIGESGSGKTLMLQKIAHWVLEQTDDIPIWVSPTILKTSSLREYLYEKWLSQASNYYKGDTVPIINWQESFENLLNSGHIWFLLDGMDYLFAEGESQSPSSTLEYLQQQLQGWIDNSQVIVSCQTQTWQTQTQTLSHYELYKTEELSYPVGVQQFIEQCFRPSVSFLEQAAETEDLVRQLYRTLDELGNLWIDDLIKNPLRLALLCRLWQKSPGHLPQTTAQLYQQLIKEFYQWQAENITTTPQQQQQLNNALTTLALSAQCQGEWSSIISQKMIEDSLGEESAWVKLAVQLKWLVPRGVIGETGENYYYSFGDRSFQDYFASLAIDDWKFFFEQPHKAISEQEFPIFDPQWQGIMGFWLGREDIDIEQKEAFIQALITFCDDCGPVNFYGLRAYFLAVSIVKEFSTCSYGPEMSQQLIKWGFETGGSNSENLFSQNPLVDYARESIKQFIPSLAIESLFNLIESPQDHLLPSEGFHYLAMIGKGNPLAIRKTGQYLKKFPSESLGWLAAETLGIIDPGNSQAIATFINLIETQKTEQVRQIGFSGLEKIGKKNLEAINALVYLLHDQPSPALRRRVFQCLEVIGQGNATAIAVLVQLIRTIKDGAIRRQTAESLEKIDPGNPTAIAVLIQLTKPTTPEVIRREAVYSLGEVSRGNAQIITALVNLLGDTEDIYTRWIAVSSLGKIGTGNREAITALEQLLVSGEQLLLRKESLDSLGKIAPTNPKIIATSIELMQETNDEATHREVAEHLGKFDPGNPDAISVLLELLQTSTNEFTRRQAAASLGKIDPNNLESLRTLIQLIGSTQDRDIRSLATESLGEIGLNNPAAIATLIRLLQRSTNLETRRCAAKSLGKIAPGNKEAIAVLIKQLQTVKDLSVRMEVAHSLMALISVSQMSQMVTELRDYLFNESESKQPDLACYQVLWHCSHHLSYAQFYQAWHQSPLSTDLIKTKNKEVKGISSSVSFTKFNSTLSLLEQLQQTIKQRQEFEKIHLIWIDSSRFIEPDNPLIDIYDQMLEQGCSTFEYGLPETMAKLRLYWNILQRHAPNTQFIWLFYDPFNTSNLSHNLLEMLRKFQGAIAIISQEYIAELTNFIIKDNLIEDIIKWIEEQVT
;
A
#
# COMPACT_ATOMS: atom_id res chain seq x y z
N MET A 1 -8.03 -52.76 13.13
CA MET A 1 -7.58 -54.03 13.75
C MET A 1 -6.52 -53.72 14.80
N SER A 2 -6.57 -54.42 15.94
CA SER A 2 -5.47 -54.79 16.86
C SER A 2 -5.84 -54.52 18.32
N GLN A 3 -5.54 -55.48 19.20
CA GLN A 3 -5.85 -55.46 20.63
C GLN A 3 -4.58 -55.17 21.45
N ARG A 4 -4.74 -54.68 22.68
CA ARG A 4 -3.88 -55.08 23.81
C ARG A 4 -4.72 -55.42 25.03
N HIS A 5 -4.14 -56.24 25.92
CA HIS A 5 -4.87 -57.01 26.93
C HIS A 5 -4.94 -56.35 28.31
N LEU A 6 -5.88 -56.83 29.11
CA LEU A 6 -6.01 -56.60 30.55
C LEU A 6 -4.78 -57.08 31.33
N SER A 7 -4.49 -56.40 32.45
CA SER A 7 -3.86 -57.00 33.63
C SER A 7 -4.38 -56.30 34.89
N THR A 8 -5.02 -57.07 35.78
CA THR A 8 -5.62 -56.58 37.03
C THR A 8 -4.70 -56.80 38.23
N THR A 9 -4.60 -55.81 39.11
CA THR A 9 -4.24 -55.99 40.53
C THR A 9 -5.11 -55.05 41.37
N GLU A 10 -5.68 -55.57 42.44
CA GLU A 10 -6.54 -54.85 43.38
C GLU A 10 -5.67 -54.17 44.46
N ASP A 11 -6.10 -53.02 45.00
CA ASP A 11 -6.11 -52.86 46.46
C ASP A 11 -7.10 -51.79 46.97
N THR A 12 -7.54 -51.98 48.21
CA THR A 12 -8.74 -51.42 48.85
C THR A 12 -8.82 -49.89 49.03
N SER A 13 -10.00 -49.27 48.81
CA SER A 13 -10.87 -48.64 49.85
C SER A 13 -11.88 -47.59 49.27
N PRO A 14 -13.00 -47.26 49.95
CA PRO A 14 -14.14 -46.57 49.33
C PRO A 14 -14.30 -45.07 49.66
N HIS A 15 -15.26 -44.44 48.95
CA HIS A 15 -15.80 -43.07 49.09
C HIS A 15 -15.12 -41.92 48.32
N ALA A 16 -15.40 -41.88 47.01
CA ALA A 16 -15.76 -40.63 46.34
C ALA A 16 -16.91 -40.94 45.36
N SER A 17 -18.02 -40.20 45.43
CA SER A 17 -19.09 -40.31 44.44
C SER A 17 -18.70 -39.49 43.21
N ALA A 18 -18.59 -40.13 42.04
CA ALA A 18 -18.33 -39.43 40.79
C ALA A 18 -19.46 -38.44 40.50
N ALA A 19 -19.13 -37.14 40.43
CA ALA A 19 -20.00 -36.17 39.79
C ALA A 19 -20.05 -36.49 38.29
N GLN A 20 -21.23 -36.41 37.67
CA GLN A 20 -21.36 -36.47 36.22
C GLN A 20 -20.59 -35.27 35.62
N ALA A 21 -19.60 -35.55 34.77
CA ALA A 21 -18.88 -34.51 34.06
C ALA A 21 -19.78 -33.89 32.98
N ILE A 22 -19.79 -32.57 32.87
CA ILE A 22 -20.55 -31.83 31.85
C ILE A 22 -19.79 -31.96 30.52
N GLU A 23 -20.43 -32.48 29.47
CA GLU A 23 -19.80 -32.58 28.14
C GLU A 23 -19.83 -31.24 27.40
N TRP A 24 -18.91 -30.35 27.78
CA TRP A 24 -18.88 -28.96 27.33
C TRP A 24 -18.77 -28.75 25.80
N ARG A 25 -18.26 -29.73 25.03
CA ARG A 25 -18.34 -29.70 23.56
C ARG A 25 -19.78 -29.78 23.03
N GLU A 26 -20.62 -30.62 23.64
CA GLU A 26 -22.05 -30.70 23.30
C GLU A 26 -22.77 -29.42 23.71
N VAL A 27 -22.44 -28.87 24.89
CA VAL A 27 -22.93 -27.55 25.35
C VAL A 27 -22.56 -26.45 24.34
N GLY A 28 -21.30 -26.40 23.88
CA GLY A 28 -20.85 -25.42 22.87
C GLY A 28 -21.62 -25.52 21.55
N ARG A 29 -21.80 -26.74 21.03
CA ARG A 29 -22.61 -27.00 19.81
C ARG A 29 -24.07 -26.56 19.99
N LEU A 30 -24.69 -26.89 21.12
CA LEU A 30 -26.07 -26.49 21.44
C LEU A 30 -26.20 -24.97 21.56
N MET A 31 -25.28 -24.30 22.27
CA MET A 31 -25.36 -22.85 22.47
C MET A 31 -25.13 -22.06 21.18
N LEU A 32 -24.18 -22.46 20.32
CA LEU A 32 -24.01 -21.84 19.00
C LEU A 32 -25.28 -21.91 18.15
N LYS A 33 -25.96 -23.08 18.12
CA LYS A 33 -27.19 -23.28 17.35
C LYS A 33 -28.29 -22.27 17.69
N TYR A 34 -28.30 -21.73 18.91
CA TYR A 34 -29.25 -20.72 19.37
C TYR A 34 -28.73 -19.28 19.36
N SER A 35 -27.44 -19.04 19.09
CA SER A 35 -26.83 -17.70 19.15
C SER A 35 -26.30 -17.16 17.80
N LEU A 36 -26.17 -17.99 16.76
CA LEU A 36 -25.69 -17.53 15.45
C LEU A 36 -26.73 -16.70 14.69
N PRO A 37 -26.34 -15.55 14.09
CA PRO A 37 -27.24 -14.70 13.32
C PRO A 37 -27.54 -15.25 11.91
N ILE A 38 -28.77 -15.02 11.43
CA ILE A 38 -29.17 -15.31 10.05
C ILE A 38 -28.61 -14.21 9.12
N ASN A 39 -28.07 -14.60 7.96
CA ASN A 39 -27.40 -13.73 6.99
C ASN A 39 -27.87 -14.11 5.57
N PRO A 40 -27.97 -13.19 4.59
CA PRO A 40 -28.32 -13.56 3.21
C PRO A 40 -27.30 -14.49 2.53
N ILE A 41 -26.11 -14.66 3.11
CA ILE A 41 -25.06 -15.63 2.70
C ILE A 41 -25.13 -16.93 3.53
N SER A 42 -25.91 -17.00 4.62
CA SER A 42 -26.07 -18.22 5.45
C SER A 42 -27.51 -18.44 5.92
N THR A 43 -28.11 -19.53 5.43
CA THR A 43 -29.18 -20.29 6.10
C THR A 43 -28.83 -20.58 7.56
N GLN A 44 -29.82 -20.88 8.41
CA GLN A 44 -29.51 -21.47 9.73
C GLN A 44 -28.73 -22.77 9.50
N PRO A 45 -27.54 -22.95 10.10
CA PRO A 45 -26.76 -24.15 9.87
C PRO A 45 -27.47 -25.38 10.44
N ASP A 46 -27.54 -26.45 9.63
CA ASP A 46 -27.90 -27.79 10.09
C ASP A 46 -26.95 -28.27 11.21
N GLU A 47 -27.33 -29.31 11.93
CA GLU A 47 -26.62 -29.81 13.14
C GLU A 47 -25.18 -30.32 12.89
N MET A 48 -24.69 -30.28 11.64
CA MET A 48 -23.31 -30.57 11.25
C MET A 48 -22.68 -29.46 10.36
N GLY A 49 -23.17 -28.22 10.43
CA GLY A 49 -22.51 -27.04 9.82
C GLY A 49 -22.41 -26.99 8.29
N ALA A 50 -22.98 -27.97 7.58
CA ALA A 50 -22.67 -28.28 6.17
C ALA A 50 -22.94 -27.17 5.12
N ASP A 51 -23.70 -26.13 5.44
CA ASP A 51 -23.90 -24.95 4.57
C ASP A 51 -22.81 -23.85 4.77
N LEU A 52 -21.89 -23.99 5.73
CA LEU A 52 -20.87 -22.96 6.03
C LEU A 52 -19.59 -23.10 5.17
N ASP A 53 -19.25 -24.31 4.71
CA ASP A 53 -18.21 -24.55 3.70
C ASP A 53 -18.60 -24.02 2.31
N ARG A 54 -19.86 -23.59 2.15
CA ARG A 54 -20.44 -23.18 0.89
C ARG A 54 -19.76 -21.96 0.26
N PHE A 55 -19.19 -21.06 1.05
CA PHE A 55 -18.50 -19.85 0.56
C PHE A 55 -17.12 -19.74 1.24
N LYS A 56 -16.11 -19.19 0.54
CA LYS A 56 -14.76 -19.00 1.09
C LYS A 56 -14.43 -17.52 1.30
N ILE A 57 -13.68 -17.21 2.36
CA ILE A 57 -13.22 -15.85 2.70
C ILE A 57 -11.68 -15.82 2.75
N SER A 58 -11.06 -14.81 2.14
CA SER A 58 -9.62 -14.52 2.27
C SER A 58 -9.38 -13.41 3.30
N LEU A 59 -8.29 -13.50 4.05
CA LEU A 59 -7.88 -12.51 5.05
C LEU A 59 -6.50 -11.92 4.75
N ALA A 60 -6.40 -10.59 4.73
CA ALA A 60 -5.15 -9.84 4.58
C ALA A 60 -4.60 -9.41 5.96
N LEU A 61 -3.36 -9.76 6.27
CA LEU A 61 -2.66 -9.34 7.50
C LEU A 61 -2.10 -7.93 7.36
N ILE A 62 -2.54 -7.04 8.26
CA ILE A 62 -2.15 -5.64 8.32
C ILE A 62 -0.96 -5.46 9.26
N GLN A 63 0.09 -4.76 8.80
CA GLN A 63 1.20 -4.34 9.66
C GLN A 63 1.04 -2.88 10.10
N LEU A 64 0.96 -2.67 11.42
CA LEU A 64 0.96 -1.35 12.07
C LEU A 64 2.38 -0.74 12.09
N ASN A 65 2.88 -0.36 10.92
CA ASN A 65 4.14 0.38 10.82
C ASN A 65 3.99 1.78 11.44
N GLN A 66 4.65 2.01 12.58
CA GLN A 66 4.80 3.34 13.18
C GLN A 66 5.79 4.18 12.37
N GLY A 67 5.35 4.66 11.20
CA GLY A 67 6.08 5.63 10.39
C GLY A 67 6.06 5.34 8.89
N LYS A 68 6.09 6.45 8.12
CA LYS A 68 6.18 6.52 6.65
C LYS A 68 5.02 5.85 5.88
N VAL A 69 4.09 6.68 5.43
CA VAL A 69 3.33 6.42 4.20
C VAL A 69 4.33 6.36 3.05
N THR A 70 4.64 5.17 2.55
CA THR A 70 5.47 4.99 1.36
C THR A 70 4.61 5.24 0.12
N THR A 71 4.85 6.34 -0.59
CA THR A 71 4.22 6.70 -1.87
C THR A 71 4.70 5.77 -2.99
N GLY A 72 4.12 4.55 -3.02
CA GLY A 72 4.55 3.41 -3.83
C GLY A 72 4.28 3.49 -5.34
N SER A 73 3.74 4.59 -5.86
CA SER A 73 3.60 4.86 -7.29
C SER A 73 3.66 6.36 -7.56
N LEU A 74 4.40 6.78 -8.59
CA LEU A 74 4.49 8.20 -9.01
C LEU A 74 3.25 8.71 -9.76
N LEU A 75 2.29 7.83 -10.03
CA LEU A 75 0.90 8.20 -10.26
C LEU A 75 0.12 7.91 -8.96
N PRO A 76 -0.51 8.91 -8.30
CA PRO A 76 -1.52 8.62 -7.30
C PRO A 76 -2.70 7.93 -7.98
N GLY A 77 -3.27 6.90 -7.34
CA GLY A 77 -4.36 6.12 -7.92
C GLY A 77 -5.57 6.99 -8.26
N PHE A 78 -6.07 6.89 -9.49
CA PHE A 78 -7.25 7.60 -9.97
C PHE A 78 -8.48 7.29 -9.10
N PHE A 79 -8.86 8.26 -8.26
CA PHE A 79 -10.16 8.39 -7.58
C PHE A 79 -10.84 7.09 -7.08
N THR A 80 -10.05 6.10 -6.64
CA THR A 80 -10.52 5.24 -5.56
C THR A 80 -10.83 6.16 -4.38
N ASN A 81 -11.97 5.97 -3.70
CA ASN A 81 -12.22 6.60 -2.41
C ASN A 81 -10.96 6.54 -1.56
N SER A 82 -10.63 7.63 -0.84
CA SER A 82 -9.39 7.78 -0.08
C SER A 82 -9.36 6.94 1.22
N THR A 83 -9.77 5.68 1.09
CA THR A 83 -9.27 4.60 1.93
C THR A 83 -7.75 4.71 1.96
N PHE A 84 -7.20 4.80 3.16
CA PHE A 84 -5.78 4.57 3.38
C PHE A 84 -5.43 3.25 2.69
N GLN A 85 -4.39 3.23 1.85
CA GLN A 85 -3.79 1.98 1.40
C GLN A 85 -3.10 1.34 2.59
N ILE A 86 -3.88 0.59 3.38
CA ILE A 86 -3.39 -0.14 4.54
C ILE A 86 -2.37 -1.16 4.02
N PRO A 87 -1.10 -1.15 4.49
CA PRO A 87 -0.08 -2.03 3.96
C PRO A 87 -0.38 -3.49 4.29
N VAL A 88 -0.87 -4.22 3.29
CA VAL A 88 -1.06 -5.67 3.34
C VAL A 88 0.30 -6.34 3.28
N SER A 89 0.65 -7.06 4.34
CA SER A 89 1.92 -7.78 4.46
C SER A 89 1.86 -9.19 3.87
N GLN A 90 0.71 -9.85 3.99
CA GLN A 90 0.44 -11.19 3.50
C GLN A 90 -1.07 -11.38 3.34
N ILE A 91 -1.50 -12.13 2.33
CA ILE A 91 -2.88 -12.63 2.20
C ILE A 91 -2.86 -14.12 2.57
N TYR A 92 -3.82 -14.53 3.39
CA TYR A 92 -4.07 -15.91 3.78
C TYR A 92 -5.37 -16.39 3.12
N GLN A 93 -5.34 -17.56 2.50
CA GLN A 93 -6.55 -18.32 2.22
C GLN A 93 -7.15 -18.89 3.51
N GLU A 94 -8.43 -19.24 3.49
CA GLU A 94 -9.20 -19.70 4.65
C GLU A 94 -8.51 -20.88 5.40
N GLU A 95 -8.10 -21.91 4.64
CA GLU A 95 -7.36 -23.08 5.14
C GLU A 95 -5.99 -22.69 5.72
N GLU A 96 -5.26 -21.77 5.05
CA GLU A 96 -3.96 -21.29 5.51
C GLU A 96 -4.07 -20.45 6.79
N PHE A 97 -5.15 -19.70 6.97
CA PHE A 97 -5.41 -18.95 8.20
C PHE A 97 -5.66 -19.90 9.37
N PHE A 98 -6.49 -20.93 9.16
CA PHE A 98 -6.76 -21.93 10.19
C PHE A 98 -5.50 -22.74 10.58
N GLU A 99 -4.72 -23.22 9.62
CA GLU A 99 -3.47 -23.96 9.93
C GLU A 99 -2.36 -23.04 10.47
N GLN A 100 -2.07 -21.91 9.82
CA GLN A 100 -0.84 -21.16 10.09
C GLN A 100 -0.99 -20.10 11.19
N VAL A 101 -2.18 -19.53 11.36
CA VAL A 101 -2.48 -18.54 12.40
C VAL A 101 -3.09 -19.24 13.61
N LEU A 102 -4.27 -19.86 13.46
CA LEU A 102 -5.02 -20.41 14.60
C LEU A 102 -4.37 -21.65 15.22
N GLN A 103 -3.84 -22.58 14.41
CA GLN A 103 -3.25 -23.84 14.90
C GLN A 103 -1.74 -23.74 15.22
N LEU A 104 -0.98 -22.93 14.47
CA LEU A 104 0.50 -22.87 14.59
C LEU A 104 1.07 -21.59 15.23
N GLY A 105 0.27 -20.53 15.45
CA GLY A 105 0.61 -19.40 16.33
C GLY A 105 1.95 -18.68 16.05
N LYS A 106 2.38 -18.57 14.78
CA LYS A 106 3.77 -18.24 14.41
C LYS A 106 4.23 -16.79 14.67
N ASN A 107 3.32 -15.83 14.75
CA ASN A 107 3.64 -14.40 14.59
C ASN A 107 3.99 -13.63 15.89
N GLY A 108 4.53 -14.30 16.91
CA GLY A 108 5.11 -13.67 18.10
C GLY A 108 4.10 -13.19 19.17
N THR A 109 2.89 -12.81 18.80
CA THR A 109 1.79 -12.40 19.71
C THR A 109 0.90 -13.56 20.20
N GLN A 110 1.33 -14.81 19.98
CA GLN A 110 0.65 -16.06 20.39
C GLN A 110 -0.78 -16.25 19.85
N GLY A 111 -1.26 -15.47 18.89
CA GLY A 111 -2.60 -15.62 18.28
C GLY A 111 -3.79 -15.36 19.20
N ARG A 112 -3.59 -15.08 20.50
CA ARG A 112 -4.68 -15.07 21.51
C ARG A 112 -5.70 -13.93 21.34
N LYS A 113 -5.36 -12.85 20.65
CA LYS A 113 -6.20 -11.66 20.47
C LYS A 113 -6.17 -11.24 19.00
N ILE A 114 -7.26 -11.50 18.28
CA ILE A 114 -7.37 -11.28 16.82
C ILE A 114 -8.50 -10.27 16.54
N ALA A 115 -8.25 -9.32 15.64
CA ALA A 115 -9.25 -8.35 15.18
C ALA A 115 -9.50 -8.54 13.68
N ILE A 116 -10.75 -8.82 13.30
CA ILE A 116 -11.20 -9.03 11.92
C ILE A 116 -12.01 -7.81 11.47
N ILE A 117 -11.41 -6.99 10.60
CA ILE A 117 -12.00 -5.76 10.05
C ILE A 117 -12.42 -5.94 8.58
N GLY A 118 -13.24 -5.01 8.09
CA GLY A 118 -13.74 -5.03 6.71
C GLY A 118 -14.95 -4.15 6.51
N GLU A 119 -15.39 -3.99 5.27
CA GLU A 119 -16.60 -3.23 4.92
C GLU A 119 -17.90 -3.92 5.35
N SER A 120 -19.04 -3.24 5.17
CA SER A 120 -20.34 -3.89 5.31
C SER A 120 -20.51 -4.98 4.25
N GLY A 121 -21.13 -6.11 4.62
CA GLY A 121 -21.32 -7.23 3.71
C GLY A 121 -20.07 -8.07 3.36
N SER A 122 -18.87 -7.70 3.83
CA SER A 122 -17.59 -8.33 3.48
C SER A 122 -17.34 -9.74 4.04
N GLY A 123 -18.35 -10.38 4.65
CA GLY A 123 -18.25 -11.75 5.18
C GLY A 123 -17.74 -11.90 6.62
N LYS A 124 -17.37 -10.83 7.35
CA LYS A 124 -16.85 -10.91 8.75
C LYS A 124 -17.58 -11.91 9.66
N THR A 125 -18.90 -11.77 9.80
CA THR A 125 -19.76 -12.67 10.60
C THR A 125 -19.65 -14.13 10.15
N LEU A 126 -19.56 -14.40 8.85
CA LEU A 126 -19.40 -15.75 8.30
C LEU A 126 -18.00 -16.32 8.61
N MET A 127 -16.96 -15.48 8.62
CA MET A 127 -15.63 -15.91 9.07
C MET A 127 -15.64 -16.29 10.56
N LEU A 128 -16.31 -15.50 11.42
CA LEU A 128 -16.49 -15.88 12.82
C LEU A 128 -17.33 -17.16 12.98
N GLN A 129 -18.38 -17.36 12.15
CA GLN A 129 -19.18 -18.60 12.14
C GLN A 129 -18.34 -19.84 11.78
N LYS A 130 -17.46 -19.72 10.77
CA LYS A 130 -16.50 -20.77 10.38
C LYS A 130 -15.50 -21.07 11.49
N ILE A 131 -14.89 -20.04 12.10
CA ILE A 131 -13.98 -20.19 13.24
C ILE A 131 -14.69 -20.93 14.39
N ALA A 132 -15.95 -20.61 14.68
CA ALA A 132 -16.74 -21.29 15.73
C ALA A 132 -16.89 -22.80 15.47
N HIS A 133 -17.11 -23.21 14.22
CA HIS A 133 -17.20 -24.63 13.86
C HIS A 133 -15.83 -25.30 13.87
N TRP A 134 -14.80 -24.65 13.31
CA TRP A 134 -13.43 -25.14 13.31
C TRP A 134 -12.92 -25.44 14.73
N VAL A 135 -13.17 -24.56 15.69
CA VAL A 135 -12.82 -24.79 17.12
C VAL A 135 -13.48 -26.07 17.64
N LEU A 136 -14.79 -26.27 17.40
CA LEU A 136 -15.56 -27.44 17.87
C LEU A 136 -15.25 -28.77 17.18
N GLU A 137 -14.53 -28.74 16.07
CA GLU A 137 -14.15 -29.92 15.30
C GLU A 137 -12.67 -30.29 15.45
N GLN A 138 -11.79 -29.29 15.45
CA GLN A 138 -10.33 -29.48 15.40
C GLN A 138 -9.63 -29.27 16.74
N THR A 139 -10.32 -28.75 17.77
CA THR A 139 -9.76 -28.48 19.11
C THR A 139 -10.62 -29.07 20.23
N ASP A 140 -10.07 -29.15 21.45
CA ASP A 140 -10.81 -29.47 22.68
C ASP A 140 -11.49 -28.24 23.31
N ASP A 141 -11.33 -27.05 22.72
CA ASP A 141 -11.80 -25.78 23.25
C ASP A 141 -13.28 -25.48 22.91
N ILE A 142 -13.85 -24.47 23.57
CA ILE A 142 -15.27 -24.11 23.48
C ILE A 142 -15.42 -22.67 22.95
N PRO A 143 -16.06 -22.46 21.78
CA PRO A 143 -16.40 -21.12 21.31
C PRO A 143 -17.64 -20.59 22.04
N ILE A 144 -17.56 -19.35 22.49
CA ILE A 144 -18.67 -18.60 23.07
C ILE A 144 -18.94 -17.39 22.19
N TRP A 145 -20.07 -17.43 21.47
CA TRP A 145 -20.55 -16.31 20.66
C TRP A 145 -21.18 -15.23 21.54
N VAL A 146 -20.78 -13.98 21.36
CA VAL A 146 -21.34 -12.83 22.05
C VAL A 146 -21.77 -11.79 21.02
N SER A 147 -23.05 -11.41 21.05
CA SER A 147 -23.57 -10.30 20.26
C SER A 147 -23.50 -8.97 21.04
N PRO A 148 -23.45 -7.82 20.35
CA PRO A 148 -23.36 -6.51 21.02
C PRO A 148 -24.63 -6.19 21.83
N THR A 149 -25.77 -6.76 21.44
CA THR A 149 -27.06 -6.66 22.15
C THR A 149 -27.04 -7.26 23.56
N ILE A 150 -26.18 -8.24 23.83
CA ILE A 150 -26.05 -8.85 25.16
C ILE A 150 -25.42 -7.85 26.14
N LEU A 151 -24.30 -7.25 25.72
CA LEU A 151 -23.45 -6.40 26.56
C LEU A 151 -24.04 -5.03 26.91
N LYS A 152 -25.15 -4.64 26.25
CA LYS A 152 -25.99 -3.51 26.69
C LYS A 152 -26.75 -3.78 28.00
N THR A 153 -27.03 -5.05 28.33
CA THR A 153 -28.02 -5.43 29.36
C THR A 153 -27.42 -6.03 30.63
N SER A 154 -26.11 -6.21 30.65
CA SER A 154 -25.30 -6.81 31.72
C SER A 154 -23.85 -6.85 31.24
N SER A 155 -22.87 -6.79 32.15
CA SER A 155 -21.48 -7.08 31.82
C SER A 155 -21.31 -8.46 31.19
N LEU A 156 -20.20 -8.69 30.49
CA LEU A 156 -19.90 -10.02 29.94
C LEU A 156 -19.88 -11.10 31.03
N ARG A 157 -19.38 -10.76 32.23
CA ARG A 157 -19.31 -11.70 33.35
C ARG A 157 -20.69 -12.04 33.90
N GLU A 158 -21.53 -11.06 34.18
CA GLU A 158 -22.91 -11.28 34.65
C GLU A 158 -23.72 -12.08 33.61
N TYR A 159 -23.59 -11.74 32.31
CA TYR A 159 -24.23 -12.51 31.25
C TYR A 159 -23.84 -13.99 31.28
N LEU A 160 -22.55 -14.30 31.38
CA LEU A 160 -22.10 -15.69 31.37
C LEU A 160 -22.62 -16.46 32.59
N TYR A 161 -22.44 -15.91 33.79
CA TYR A 161 -22.69 -16.64 35.04
C TYR A 161 -24.18 -16.73 35.43
N GLU A 162 -25.01 -15.77 35.01
CA GLU A 162 -26.44 -15.73 35.33
C GLU A 162 -27.35 -16.18 34.18
N LYS A 163 -27.05 -15.77 32.94
CA LYS A 163 -27.91 -15.96 31.76
C LYS A 163 -27.44 -17.14 30.90
N TRP A 164 -26.18 -17.13 30.44
CA TRP A 164 -25.64 -18.14 29.52
C TRP A 164 -25.52 -19.53 30.15
N LEU A 165 -24.94 -19.65 31.36
CA LEU A 165 -24.86 -20.93 32.07
C LEU A 165 -26.24 -21.50 32.42
N SER A 166 -27.19 -20.62 32.76
CA SER A 166 -28.58 -21.02 32.98
C SER A 166 -29.20 -21.57 31.69
N GLN A 167 -29.06 -20.87 30.56
CA GLN A 167 -29.51 -21.35 29.25
C GLN A 167 -28.86 -22.69 28.86
N ALA A 168 -27.53 -22.80 28.97
CA ALA A 168 -26.78 -24.03 28.74
C ALA A 168 -27.32 -25.21 29.56
N SER A 169 -27.50 -25.04 30.87
CA SER A 169 -28.03 -26.08 31.75
C SER A 169 -29.50 -26.47 31.46
N ASN A 170 -30.29 -25.58 30.87
CA ASN A 170 -31.68 -25.85 30.47
C ASN A 170 -31.80 -26.53 29.10
N TYR A 171 -30.85 -26.29 28.18
CA TYR A 171 -30.82 -26.94 26.86
C TYR A 171 -30.12 -28.31 26.88
N TYR A 172 -29.19 -28.52 27.81
CA TYR A 172 -28.44 -29.77 27.96
C TYR A 172 -29.32 -30.88 28.56
N LYS A 173 -29.51 -31.99 27.85
CA LYS A 173 -30.44 -33.09 28.22
C LYS A 173 -29.85 -34.11 29.21
N GLY A 174 -29.09 -33.63 30.20
CA GLY A 174 -28.58 -34.44 31.31
C GLY A 174 -29.58 -34.59 32.46
N ASP A 175 -29.25 -35.44 33.44
CA ASP A 175 -29.87 -35.37 34.78
C ASP A 175 -29.59 -33.99 35.41
N THR A 176 -30.43 -33.55 36.35
CA THR A 176 -30.41 -32.18 36.90
C THR A 176 -29.22 -31.91 37.82
N VAL A 177 -28.04 -31.69 37.24
CA VAL A 177 -26.82 -31.20 37.90
C VAL A 177 -27.07 -29.78 38.44
N PRO A 178 -26.82 -29.50 39.74
CA PRO A 178 -27.00 -28.17 40.32
C PRO A 178 -26.15 -27.09 39.63
N ILE A 179 -26.70 -25.89 39.46
CA ILE A 179 -26.05 -24.77 38.75
C ILE A 179 -24.69 -24.35 39.35
N ILE A 180 -24.46 -24.60 40.64
CA ILE A 180 -23.17 -24.32 41.29
C ILE A 180 -22.04 -25.22 40.75
N ASN A 181 -22.33 -26.47 40.40
CA ASN A 181 -21.38 -27.37 39.75
C ASN A 181 -21.08 -26.93 38.31
N TRP A 182 -22.06 -26.33 37.61
CA TRP A 182 -21.83 -25.71 36.30
C TRP A 182 -20.91 -24.50 36.42
N GLN A 183 -21.09 -23.65 37.44
CA GLN A 183 -20.25 -22.49 37.70
C GLN A 183 -18.81 -22.91 38.06
N GLU A 184 -18.62 -23.85 38.98
CA GLU A 184 -17.29 -24.41 39.31
C GLU A 184 -16.62 -25.05 38.07
N SER A 185 -17.36 -25.82 37.28
CA SER A 185 -16.81 -26.44 36.06
C SER A 185 -16.47 -25.42 34.97
N PHE A 186 -17.21 -24.31 34.89
CA PHE A 186 -16.95 -23.22 33.94
C PHE A 186 -15.75 -22.36 34.36
N GLU A 187 -15.59 -22.07 35.66
CA GLU A 187 -14.39 -21.41 36.19
C GLU A 187 -13.13 -22.22 35.90
N ASN A 188 -13.19 -23.55 36.01
CA ASN A 188 -12.05 -24.41 35.66
C ASN A 188 -11.65 -24.29 34.17
N LEU A 189 -12.62 -24.26 33.24
CA LEU A 189 -12.37 -24.08 31.80
C LEU A 189 -11.82 -22.71 31.44
N LEU A 190 -12.38 -21.66 32.05
CA LEU A 190 -11.94 -20.28 31.86
C LEU A 190 -10.48 -20.12 32.33
N ASN A 191 -10.15 -20.64 33.51
CA ASN A 191 -8.80 -20.61 34.06
C ASN A 191 -7.81 -21.46 33.26
N SER A 192 -8.24 -22.60 32.68
CA SER A 192 -7.38 -23.45 31.84
C SER A 192 -7.16 -22.91 30.41
N GLY A 193 -7.93 -21.89 30.00
CA GLY A 193 -7.81 -21.27 28.67
C GLY A 193 -8.60 -21.95 27.54
N HIS A 194 -9.40 -22.98 27.84
CA HIS A 194 -10.17 -23.77 26.85
C HIS A 194 -11.43 -23.04 26.31
N ILE A 195 -11.40 -21.71 26.23
CA ILE A 195 -12.53 -20.87 25.83
C ILE A 195 -12.07 -19.85 24.78
N TRP A 196 -12.86 -19.73 23.71
CA TRP A 196 -12.68 -18.76 22.63
C TRP A 196 -13.87 -17.79 22.59
N PHE A 197 -13.67 -16.52 22.90
CA PHE A 197 -14.71 -15.50 22.82
C PHE A 197 -14.80 -14.95 21.40
N LEU A 198 -15.94 -15.18 20.74
CA LEU A 198 -16.23 -14.73 19.38
C LEU A 198 -17.20 -13.54 19.46
N LEU A 199 -16.68 -12.36 19.23
CA LEU A 199 -17.30 -11.07 19.52
C LEU A 199 -17.66 -10.38 18.19
N ASP A 200 -18.87 -10.60 17.68
CA ASP A 200 -19.24 -10.19 16.31
C ASP A 200 -19.94 -8.81 16.25
N GLY A 201 -19.47 -7.93 15.36
CA GLY A 201 -20.08 -6.62 15.10
C GLY A 201 -19.97 -5.66 16.29
N MET A 202 -18.85 -5.66 17.00
CA MET A 202 -18.74 -4.96 18.28
C MET A 202 -18.79 -3.43 18.14
N ASP A 203 -18.73 -2.91 16.91
CA ASP A 203 -19.03 -1.53 16.55
C ASP A 203 -20.51 -1.11 16.77
N TYR A 204 -21.43 -2.06 17.01
CA TYR A 204 -22.86 -1.80 17.29
C TYR A 204 -23.22 -1.71 18.80
N LEU A 205 -22.25 -1.76 19.72
CA LEU A 205 -22.51 -2.01 21.15
C LEU A 205 -23.32 -0.89 21.84
N PHE A 206 -22.98 0.39 21.62
CA PHE A 206 -23.56 1.53 22.36
C PHE A 206 -24.89 2.09 21.84
N ALA A 207 -25.63 1.32 21.04
CA ALA A 207 -26.77 1.84 20.29
C ALA A 207 -27.98 2.36 21.10
N GLU A 208 -28.18 1.90 22.35
CA GLU A 208 -29.39 2.21 23.13
C GLU A 208 -29.14 2.13 24.66
N GLY A 209 -29.21 3.27 25.38
CA GLY A 209 -29.52 3.31 26.83
C GLY A 209 -28.44 3.84 27.80
N GLU A 210 -28.86 4.77 28.66
CA GLU A 210 -28.30 5.12 30.00
C GLU A 210 -26.80 5.51 30.15
N SER A 211 -26.42 6.59 29.45
CA SER A 211 -25.82 7.83 30.02
C SER A 211 -24.59 7.82 30.95
N GLN A 212 -23.95 6.70 31.33
CA GLN A 212 -22.69 6.72 32.09
C GLN A 212 -21.64 5.71 31.60
N SER A 213 -20.50 6.24 31.14
CA SER A 213 -19.25 5.59 30.68
C SER A 213 -19.30 4.80 29.35
N PRO A 214 -18.16 4.64 28.65
CA PRO A 214 -16.95 5.47 28.54
C PRO A 214 -16.85 6.13 27.15
N SER A 215 -15.69 6.69 26.80
CA SER A 215 -15.44 7.50 25.60
C SER A 215 -15.57 6.76 24.25
N SER A 216 -15.34 5.45 24.16
CA SER A 216 -15.48 4.73 22.89
C SER A 216 -15.94 3.27 23.00
N THR A 217 -16.51 2.76 21.91
CA THR A 217 -17.08 1.41 21.80
C THR A 217 -16.07 0.31 22.05
N LEU A 218 -14.83 0.47 21.56
CA LEU A 218 -13.77 -0.52 21.75
C LEU A 218 -13.08 -0.37 23.12
N GLU A 219 -13.04 0.82 23.72
CA GLU A 219 -12.50 1.04 25.08
C GLU A 219 -13.34 0.34 26.15
N TYR A 220 -14.67 0.45 26.06
CA TYR A 220 -15.58 -0.29 26.95
C TYR A 220 -15.35 -1.79 26.84
N LEU A 221 -15.19 -2.28 25.61
CA LEU A 221 -14.93 -3.68 25.33
C LEU A 221 -13.60 -4.13 25.98
N GLN A 222 -12.55 -3.32 25.86
CA GLN A 222 -11.26 -3.57 26.48
C GLN A 222 -11.37 -3.62 28.02
N GLN A 223 -12.15 -2.72 28.63
CA GLN A 223 -12.41 -2.71 30.07
C GLN A 223 -13.19 -3.96 30.53
N GLN A 224 -14.21 -4.39 29.78
CA GLN A 224 -15.01 -5.59 30.08
C GLN A 224 -14.20 -6.90 30.03
N LEU A 225 -13.17 -6.96 29.18
CA LEU A 225 -12.32 -8.15 28.98
C LEU A 225 -11.10 -8.21 29.94
N GLN A 226 -10.76 -7.12 30.62
CA GLN A 226 -9.49 -7.02 31.35
C GLN A 226 -9.47 -7.81 32.66
N GLY A 227 -8.39 -8.57 32.91
CA GLY A 227 -8.06 -9.13 34.22
C GLY A 227 -8.77 -10.43 34.61
N TRP A 228 -9.66 -10.98 33.77
CA TRP A 228 -10.31 -12.27 34.01
C TRP A 228 -10.43 -13.19 32.78
N ILE A 229 -10.16 -12.67 31.57
CA ILE A 229 -10.19 -13.43 30.30
C ILE A 229 -8.78 -13.66 29.72
N ASP A 230 -7.72 -13.24 30.42
CA ASP A 230 -6.34 -13.21 29.88
C ASP A 230 -5.71 -14.58 29.52
N ASN A 231 -6.32 -15.69 29.95
CA ASN A 231 -5.94 -17.05 29.53
C ASN A 231 -6.72 -17.56 28.30
N SER A 232 -7.85 -16.95 27.95
CA SER A 232 -8.73 -17.34 26.85
C SER A 232 -8.32 -16.70 25.52
N GLN A 233 -8.79 -17.24 24.39
CA GLN A 233 -8.70 -16.56 23.10
C GLN A 233 -9.85 -15.56 22.93
N VAL A 234 -9.59 -14.44 22.24
CA VAL A 234 -10.57 -13.39 21.96
C VAL A 234 -10.47 -12.95 20.50
N ILE A 235 -11.59 -13.02 19.78
CA ILE A 235 -11.68 -12.61 18.38
C ILE A 235 -12.78 -11.56 18.24
N VAL A 236 -12.42 -10.36 17.82
CA VAL A 236 -13.33 -9.21 17.64
C VAL A 236 -13.58 -8.99 16.15
N SER A 237 -14.85 -8.82 15.76
CA SER A 237 -15.25 -8.33 14.44
C SER A 237 -15.79 -6.89 14.54
N CYS A 238 -15.31 -6.00 13.66
CA CYS A 238 -15.80 -4.63 13.54
C CYS A 238 -15.59 -4.04 12.14
N GLN A 239 -16.06 -2.82 11.87
CA GLN A 239 -15.88 -2.16 10.58
C GLN A 239 -14.54 -1.43 10.46
N THR A 240 -13.95 -1.43 9.25
CA THR A 240 -12.65 -0.77 8.96
C THR A 240 -12.62 0.69 9.43
N GLN A 241 -13.71 1.44 9.20
CA GLN A 241 -13.86 2.84 9.61
C GLN A 241 -13.86 3.01 11.14
N THR A 242 -14.45 2.08 11.88
CA THR A 242 -14.46 2.11 13.36
C THR A 242 -13.07 1.85 13.94
N TRP A 243 -12.30 0.96 13.32
CA TRP A 243 -10.89 0.79 13.69
C TRP A 243 -10.04 2.01 13.30
N GLN A 244 -10.27 2.62 12.12
CA GLN A 244 -9.54 3.83 11.68
C GLN A 244 -9.71 5.02 12.63
N THR A 245 -10.88 5.16 13.29
CA THR A 245 -11.09 6.21 14.32
C THR A 245 -10.59 5.82 15.71
N GLN A 246 -10.26 4.54 15.96
CA GLN A 246 -9.90 3.99 17.28
C GLN A 246 -8.66 3.09 17.20
N THR A 247 -7.67 3.48 16.40
CA THR A 247 -6.49 2.64 16.05
C THR A 247 -5.65 2.22 17.24
N GLN A 248 -5.58 3.05 18.29
CA GLN A 248 -4.83 2.76 19.52
C GLN A 248 -5.45 1.61 20.34
N THR A 249 -6.78 1.49 20.33
CA THR A 249 -7.53 0.57 21.20
C THR A 249 -7.34 -0.90 20.82
N LEU A 250 -7.06 -1.19 19.55
CA LEU A 250 -6.74 -2.53 19.05
C LEU A 250 -5.23 -2.74 18.78
N SER A 251 -4.36 -1.87 19.31
CA SER A 251 -2.89 -1.97 19.15
C SER A 251 -2.25 -3.23 19.76
N HIS A 252 -3.01 -4.00 20.54
CA HIS A 252 -2.60 -5.29 21.13
C HIS A 252 -3.26 -6.52 20.47
N TYR A 253 -3.89 -6.35 19.31
CA TYR A 253 -4.53 -7.42 18.54
C TYR A 253 -3.80 -7.66 17.21
N GLU A 254 -3.71 -8.92 16.77
CA GLU A 254 -3.32 -9.25 15.38
C GLU A 254 -4.46 -8.86 14.44
N LEU A 255 -4.18 -7.98 13.47
CA LEU A 255 -5.21 -7.30 12.67
C LEU A 255 -5.32 -7.88 11.25
N TYR A 256 -6.49 -8.41 10.93
CA TYR A 256 -6.80 -9.03 9.64
C TYR A 256 -7.97 -8.30 8.96
N LYS A 257 -7.86 -8.01 7.67
CA LYS A 257 -8.93 -7.45 6.83
C LYS A 257 -9.56 -8.55 5.98
N THR A 258 -10.89 -8.59 5.89
CA THR A 258 -11.59 -9.40 4.87
C THR A 258 -11.37 -8.81 3.48
N GLU A 259 -10.86 -9.61 2.56
CA GLU A 259 -10.59 -9.20 1.19
C GLU A 259 -11.82 -9.33 0.27
N GLU A 260 -11.76 -8.63 -0.87
CA GLU A 260 -12.77 -8.66 -1.93
C GLU A 260 -12.77 -9.98 -2.72
N LEU A 261 -13.91 -10.33 -3.33
CA LEU A 261 -14.00 -11.48 -4.22
C LEU A 261 -13.19 -11.24 -5.49
N SER A 262 -12.23 -12.11 -5.79
CA SER A 262 -11.38 -11.98 -6.97
C SER A 262 -12.18 -12.17 -8.28
N TYR A 263 -12.07 -11.21 -9.21
CA TYR A 263 -12.67 -11.35 -10.54
C TYR A 263 -11.72 -12.06 -11.52
N PRO A 264 -12.20 -13.01 -12.36
CA PRO A 264 -13.54 -13.59 -12.36
C PRO A 264 -13.69 -14.76 -11.36
N VAL A 265 -12.60 -15.35 -10.88
CA VAL A 265 -12.60 -16.71 -10.30
C VAL A 265 -13.38 -16.82 -8.98
N GLY A 266 -13.15 -15.92 -8.03
CA GLY A 266 -13.89 -15.90 -6.76
C GLY A 266 -15.35 -15.50 -6.93
N VAL A 267 -15.63 -14.56 -7.84
CA VAL A 267 -17.01 -14.15 -8.19
C VAL A 267 -17.78 -15.30 -8.86
N GLN A 268 -17.15 -16.05 -9.78
CA GLN A 268 -17.73 -17.25 -10.38
C GLN A 268 -18.01 -18.32 -9.32
N GLN A 269 -17.03 -18.66 -8.49
CA GLN A 269 -17.23 -19.61 -7.38
C GLN A 269 -18.41 -19.20 -6.49
N PHE A 270 -18.50 -17.92 -6.09
CA PHE A 270 -19.59 -17.41 -5.27
C PHE A 270 -20.97 -17.51 -5.96
N ILE A 271 -21.06 -17.22 -7.27
CA ILE A 271 -22.31 -17.39 -8.04
C ILE A 271 -22.71 -18.87 -8.12
N GLU A 272 -21.78 -19.77 -8.48
CA GLU A 272 -22.02 -21.22 -8.47
C GLU A 272 -22.54 -21.70 -7.11
N GLN A 273 -21.98 -21.16 -6.02
CA GLN A 273 -22.38 -21.47 -4.65
C GLN A 273 -23.76 -20.90 -4.29
N CYS A 274 -24.08 -19.67 -4.71
CA CYS A 274 -25.40 -19.05 -4.54
C CYS A 274 -26.52 -19.81 -5.27
N PHE A 275 -26.24 -20.42 -6.42
CA PHE A 275 -27.24 -21.12 -7.21
C PHE A 275 -27.38 -22.61 -6.90
N ARG A 276 -26.49 -23.24 -6.09
CA ARG A 276 -26.64 -24.64 -5.68
C ARG A 276 -28.02 -24.90 -5.01
N PRO A 277 -28.81 -25.88 -5.48
CA PRO A 277 -30.05 -26.26 -4.80
C PRO A 277 -29.75 -26.86 -3.43
N SER A 278 -30.62 -26.60 -2.45
CA SER A 278 -30.64 -27.40 -1.22
C SER A 278 -31.10 -28.83 -1.53
N VAL A 279 -30.71 -29.79 -0.67
CA VAL A 279 -30.66 -31.24 -0.97
C VAL A 279 -32.05 -31.87 -1.28
N SER A 280 -33.15 -31.13 -1.11
CA SER A 280 -34.53 -31.60 -1.30
C SER A 280 -35.05 -31.59 -2.75
N PHE A 281 -34.42 -30.89 -3.71
CA PHE A 281 -34.95 -30.75 -5.08
C PHE A 281 -33.92 -30.98 -6.19
N LEU A 282 -33.72 -32.25 -6.57
CA LEU A 282 -32.78 -32.65 -7.63
C LEU A 282 -33.33 -32.49 -9.08
N GLU A 283 -34.61 -32.18 -9.25
CA GLU A 283 -35.25 -32.19 -10.59
C GLU A 283 -34.99 -30.92 -11.43
N GLN A 284 -34.50 -29.83 -10.83
CA GLN A 284 -34.31 -28.53 -11.52
C GLN A 284 -32.86 -28.20 -11.91
N ALA A 285 -31.88 -29.07 -11.62
CA ALA A 285 -30.45 -28.77 -11.74
C ALA A 285 -30.01 -28.27 -13.14
N ALA A 286 -30.66 -28.73 -14.22
CA ALA A 286 -30.36 -28.31 -15.58
C ALA A 286 -30.79 -26.86 -15.90
N GLU A 287 -31.91 -26.41 -15.33
CA GLU A 287 -32.37 -25.01 -15.43
C GLU A 287 -31.44 -24.09 -14.63
N THR A 288 -31.02 -24.57 -13.44
CA THR A 288 -30.06 -23.88 -12.58
C THR A 288 -28.69 -23.68 -13.24
N GLU A 289 -28.14 -24.71 -13.90
CA GLU A 289 -26.87 -24.58 -14.63
C GLU A 289 -26.95 -23.58 -15.79
N ASP A 290 -28.07 -23.51 -16.51
CA ASP A 290 -28.22 -22.53 -17.60
C ASP A 290 -28.38 -21.11 -17.07
N LEU A 291 -29.14 -20.90 -15.97
CA LEU A 291 -29.25 -19.59 -15.30
C LEU A 291 -27.89 -19.04 -14.85
N VAL A 292 -27.00 -19.88 -14.31
CA VAL A 292 -25.63 -19.53 -13.94
C VAL A 292 -24.80 -19.16 -15.17
N ARG A 293 -24.86 -19.97 -16.24
CA ARG A 293 -24.13 -19.71 -17.49
C ARG A 293 -24.63 -18.45 -18.20
N GLN A 294 -25.92 -18.14 -18.11
CA GLN A 294 -26.48 -16.89 -18.60
C GLN A 294 -25.96 -15.69 -17.78
N LEU A 295 -25.94 -15.78 -16.44
CA LEU A 295 -25.40 -14.71 -15.58
C LEU A 295 -23.92 -14.45 -15.89
N TYR A 296 -23.10 -15.50 -16.03
CA TYR A 296 -21.70 -15.37 -16.43
C TYR A 296 -21.54 -14.67 -17.77
N ARG A 297 -22.31 -15.06 -18.80
CA ARG A 297 -22.28 -14.38 -20.10
C ARG A 297 -22.66 -12.93 -19.98
N THR A 298 -23.71 -12.58 -19.24
CA THR A 298 -24.12 -11.19 -19.09
C THR A 298 -23.07 -10.36 -18.33
N LEU A 299 -22.41 -10.92 -17.31
CA LEU A 299 -21.32 -10.23 -16.59
C LEU A 299 -20.06 -10.06 -17.46
N ASP A 300 -19.65 -11.08 -18.23
CA ASP A 300 -18.50 -10.98 -19.15
C ASP A 300 -18.81 -10.12 -20.39
N GLU A 301 -20.06 -10.08 -20.88
CA GLU A 301 -20.52 -9.19 -21.97
C GLU A 301 -20.59 -7.72 -21.52
N LEU A 302 -20.88 -7.47 -20.23
CA LEU A 302 -20.75 -6.17 -19.56
C LEU A 302 -19.30 -5.85 -19.13
N GLY A 303 -18.33 -6.62 -19.61
CA GLY A 303 -16.93 -6.60 -19.18
C GLY A 303 -16.34 -5.19 -19.02
N ASN A 304 -15.82 -4.94 -17.80
CA ASN A 304 -15.17 -3.71 -17.33
C ASN A 304 -16.11 -2.50 -17.09
N LEU A 305 -17.44 -2.65 -17.06
CA LEU A 305 -18.37 -1.54 -16.82
C LEU A 305 -19.21 -1.68 -15.54
N TRP A 306 -19.05 -0.70 -14.65
CA TRP A 306 -19.85 -0.27 -13.48
C TRP A 306 -20.28 -1.30 -12.41
N ILE A 307 -20.53 -2.56 -12.78
CA ILE A 307 -20.89 -3.66 -11.88
C ILE A 307 -19.67 -4.21 -11.10
N ASP A 308 -18.43 -4.03 -11.60
CA ASP A 308 -17.23 -4.70 -11.09
C ASP A 308 -16.99 -4.48 -9.57
N ASP A 309 -17.05 -3.24 -9.08
CA ASP A 309 -16.88 -2.93 -7.65
C ASP A 309 -18.11 -3.30 -6.79
N LEU A 310 -19.23 -3.66 -7.43
CA LEU A 310 -20.41 -4.19 -6.76
C LEU A 310 -20.30 -5.70 -6.55
N ILE A 311 -19.86 -6.46 -7.57
CA ILE A 311 -19.76 -7.93 -7.50
C ILE A 311 -18.58 -8.42 -6.65
N LYS A 312 -17.57 -7.57 -6.41
CA LYS A 312 -16.49 -7.83 -5.45
C LYS A 312 -16.97 -7.95 -3.99
N ASN A 313 -18.11 -7.35 -3.63
CA ASN A 313 -18.68 -7.42 -2.29
C ASN A 313 -19.68 -8.60 -2.17
N PRO A 314 -19.44 -9.60 -1.28
CA PRO A 314 -20.28 -10.79 -1.15
C PRO A 314 -21.78 -10.52 -0.93
N LEU A 315 -22.14 -9.53 -0.11
CA LEU A 315 -23.55 -9.19 0.16
C LEU A 315 -24.24 -8.63 -1.10
N ARG A 316 -23.56 -7.73 -1.81
CA ARG A 316 -24.12 -7.09 -3.01
C ARG A 316 -24.25 -8.11 -4.15
N LEU A 317 -23.27 -9.00 -4.30
CA LEU A 317 -23.34 -10.13 -5.24
C LEU A 317 -24.45 -11.12 -4.87
N ALA A 318 -24.67 -11.43 -3.60
CA ALA A 318 -25.78 -12.29 -3.16
C ALA A 318 -27.16 -11.68 -3.48
N LEU A 319 -27.32 -10.36 -3.30
CA LEU A 319 -28.54 -9.65 -3.71
C LEU A 319 -28.73 -9.64 -5.24
N LEU A 320 -27.65 -9.47 -6.01
CA LEU A 320 -27.66 -9.58 -7.48
C LEU A 320 -28.06 -10.99 -7.94
N CYS A 321 -27.58 -12.04 -7.26
CA CYS A 321 -27.98 -13.42 -7.52
C CYS A 321 -29.48 -13.65 -7.27
N ARG A 322 -30.03 -13.13 -6.16
CA ARG A 322 -31.47 -13.21 -5.83
C ARG A 322 -32.33 -12.43 -6.84
N LEU A 323 -31.85 -11.29 -7.34
CA LEU A 323 -32.48 -10.54 -8.43
C LEU A 323 -32.55 -11.37 -9.72
N TRP A 324 -31.42 -11.97 -10.14
CA TRP A 324 -31.33 -12.77 -11.36
C TRP A 324 -32.19 -14.04 -11.32
N GLN A 325 -32.29 -14.68 -10.15
CA GLN A 325 -33.19 -15.85 -9.94
C GLN A 325 -34.67 -15.53 -10.18
N LYS A 326 -35.08 -14.25 -10.00
CA LYS A 326 -36.46 -13.79 -10.25
C LYS A 326 -36.68 -13.27 -11.67
N SER A 327 -35.67 -12.60 -12.24
CA SER A 327 -35.76 -11.88 -13.51
C SER A 327 -34.55 -12.15 -14.42
N PRO A 328 -34.37 -13.38 -14.92
CA PRO A 328 -33.23 -13.73 -15.77
C PRO A 328 -33.23 -12.97 -17.11
N GLY A 329 -32.03 -12.76 -17.64
CA GLY A 329 -31.80 -12.09 -18.93
C GLY A 329 -31.94 -10.56 -18.92
N HIS A 330 -32.26 -9.94 -17.77
CA HIS A 330 -32.55 -8.51 -17.67
C HIS A 330 -31.81 -7.85 -16.50
N LEU A 331 -30.50 -7.62 -16.65
CA LEU A 331 -29.82 -6.64 -15.80
C LEU A 331 -30.14 -5.21 -16.26
N PRO A 332 -30.16 -4.23 -15.34
CA PRO A 332 -30.21 -2.81 -15.70
C PRO A 332 -29.00 -2.35 -16.52
N GLN A 333 -29.06 -1.12 -17.03
CA GLN A 333 -28.01 -0.49 -17.84
C GLN A 333 -27.13 0.49 -17.04
N THR A 334 -27.61 1.00 -15.89
CA THR A 334 -26.89 1.93 -15.01
C THR A 334 -26.83 1.44 -13.57
N THR A 335 -25.84 1.92 -12.82
CA THR A 335 -25.69 1.63 -11.38
C THR A 335 -26.90 2.15 -10.60
N ALA A 336 -27.45 3.31 -10.96
CA ALA A 336 -28.62 3.88 -10.31
C ALA A 336 -29.90 3.04 -10.49
N GLN A 337 -30.14 2.50 -11.70
CA GLN A 337 -31.25 1.56 -11.92
C GLN A 337 -31.06 0.28 -11.10
N LEU A 338 -29.83 -0.24 -11.00
CA LEU A 338 -29.55 -1.44 -10.19
C LEU A 338 -29.80 -1.19 -8.71
N TYR A 339 -29.32 -0.10 -8.11
CA TYR A 339 -29.61 0.20 -6.70
C TYR A 339 -31.11 0.43 -6.46
N GLN A 340 -31.84 1.04 -7.41
CA GLN A 340 -33.31 1.15 -7.33
C GLN A 340 -34.01 -0.22 -7.27
N GLN A 341 -33.43 -1.26 -7.87
CA GLN A 341 -33.94 -2.65 -7.78
C GLN A 341 -33.43 -3.37 -6.52
N LEU A 342 -32.16 -3.20 -6.16
CA LEU A 342 -31.57 -3.80 -4.95
C LEU A 342 -32.27 -3.33 -3.67
N ILE A 343 -32.74 -2.08 -3.59
CA ILE A 343 -33.57 -1.59 -2.47
C ILE A 343 -34.86 -2.42 -2.34
N LYS A 344 -35.54 -2.73 -3.45
CA LYS A 344 -36.78 -3.52 -3.46
C LYS A 344 -36.53 -4.97 -3.03
N GLU A 345 -35.37 -5.53 -3.40
CA GLU A 345 -34.94 -6.86 -2.97
C GLU A 345 -34.48 -6.89 -1.50
N PHE A 346 -33.81 -5.85 -1.02
CA PHE A 346 -33.42 -5.70 0.39
C PHE A 346 -34.63 -5.65 1.32
N TYR A 347 -35.66 -4.85 0.97
CA TYR A 347 -36.92 -4.83 1.73
C TYR A 347 -37.66 -6.17 1.70
N GLN A 348 -37.63 -6.91 0.58
CA GLN A 348 -38.22 -8.25 0.49
C GLN A 348 -37.47 -9.29 1.31
N TRP A 349 -36.13 -9.23 1.36
CA TRP A 349 -35.34 -10.08 2.24
C TRP A 349 -35.60 -9.77 3.72
N GLN A 350 -35.61 -8.49 4.11
CA GLN A 350 -35.89 -8.10 5.50
C GLN A 350 -37.32 -8.42 5.94
N ALA A 351 -38.27 -8.65 5.02
CA ALA A 351 -39.65 -9.00 5.34
C ALA A 351 -39.80 -10.35 6.08
N GLU A 352 -38.77 -11.21 6.04
CA GLU A 352 -38.69 -12.44 6.85
C GLU A 352 -38.58 -12.13 8.36
N ASN A 353 -38.02 -10.97 8.73
CA ASN A 353 -37.87 -10.51 10.12
C ASN A 353 -38.83 -9.36 10.48
N ILE A 354 -39.05 -8.41 9.56
CA ILE A 354 -39.72 -7.12 9.79
C ILE A 354 -40.67 -6.83 8.62
N THR A 355 -41.96 -7.08 8.81
CA THR A 355 -42.98 -6.81 7.78
C THR A 355 -43.19 -5.30 7.58
N THR A 356 -42.97 -4.80 6.36
CA THR A 356 -43.18 -3.39 5.99
C THR A 356 -44.19 -3.24 4.85
N THR A 357 -44.95 -2.16 4.84
CA THR A 357 -45.86 -1.81 3.72
C THR A 357 -45.15 -0.93 2.68
N PRO A 358 -45.58 -0.95 1.39
CA PRO A 358 -44.97 -0.11 0.35
C PRO A 358 -45.00 1.40 0.66
N GLN A 359 -46.06 1.88 1.34
CA GLN A 359 -46.16 3.28 1.76
C GLN A 359 -45.11 3.64 2.83
N GLN A 360 -44.85 2.73 3.78
CA GLN A 360 -43.78 2.93 4.77
C GLN A 360 -42.40 2.89 4.13
N GLN A 361 -42.17 2.00 3.15
CA GLN A 361 -40.92 1.93 2.39
C GLN A 361 -40.66 3.24 1.63
N GLN A 362 -41.68 3.81 0.97
CA GLN A 362 -41.56 5.10 0.29
C GLN A 362 -41.29 6.26 1.26
N GLN A 363 -42.02 6.33 2.38
CA GLN A 363 -41.84 7.40 3.38
C GLN A 363 -40.46 7.32 4.04
N LEU A 364 -39.98 6.12 4.37
CA LEU A 364 -38.64 5.91 4.92
C LEU A 364 -37.55 6.25 3.90
N ASN A 365 -37.69 5.80 2.65
CA ASN A 365 -36.72 6.13 1.59
C ASN A 365 -36.59 7.65 1.40
N ASN A 366 -37.70 8.39 1.37
CA ASN A 366 -37.67 9.85 1.23
C ASN A 366 -36.92 10.54 2.39
N ALA A 367 -37.09 10.05 3.62
CA ALA A 367 -36.38 10.58 4.78
C ALA A 367 -34.88 10.21 4.76
N LEU A 368 -34.53 8.99 4.32
CA LEU A 368 -33.15 8.56 4.10
C LEU A 368 -32.46 9.37 2.98
N THR A 369 -33.18 9.74 1.92
CA THR A 369 -32.72 10.64 0.85
C THR A 369 -32.29 12.00 1.41
N THR A 370 -33.15 12.67 2.18
CA THR A 370 -32.82 13.96 2.83
C THR A 370 -31.63 13.80 3.78
N LEU A 371 -31.64 12.74 4.61
CA LEU A 371 -30.61 12.50 5.61
C LEU A 371 -29.23 12.26 4.96
N ALA A 372 -29.17 11.46 3.89
CA ALA A 372 -27.94 11.14 3.17
C ALA A 372 -27.27 12.38 2.57
N LEU A 373 -28.06 13.29 1.96
CA LEU A 373 -27.54 14.57 1.48
C LEU A 373 -27.08 15.47 2.64
N SER A 374 -27.86 15.54 3.73
CA SER A 374 -27.50 16.37 4.89
C SER A 374 -26.17 15.95 5.54
N ALA A 375 -25.90 14.63 5.59
CA ALA A 375 -24.65 14.07 6.06
C ALA A 375 -23.51 14.35 5.08
N GLN A 376 -23.74 14.18 3.76
CA GLN A 376 -22.72 14.45 2.76
C GLN A 376 -22.23 15.90 2.77
N CYS A 377 -23.10 16.86 3.04
CA CYS A 377 -22.74 18.27 3.20
C CYS A 377 -21.83 18.58 4.40
N GLN A 378 -21.45 17.59 5.24
CA GLN A 378 -20.45 17.76 6.31
C GLN A 378 -18.99 17.50 5.87
N GLY A 379 -18.73 17.10 4.62
CA GLY A 379 -17.37 16.92 4.08
C GLY A 379 -16.62 15.77 4.78
N GLU A 380 -15.57 16.09 5.56
CA GLU A 380 -14.77 15.10 6.32
C GLU A 380 -15.63 14.20 7.22
N TRP A 381 -16.77 14.72 7.70
CA TRP A 381 -17.68 14.02 8.61
C TRP A 381 -18.82 13.28 7.90
N SER A 382 -18.81 13.12 6.57
CA SER A 382 -19.96 12.58 5.81
C SER A 382 -20.36 11.12 6.11
N SER A 383 -19.54 10.38 6.84
CA SER A 383 -19.88 9.04 7.37
C SER A 383 -20.63 9.09 8.70
N ILE A 384 -20.69 10.26 9.33
CA ILE A 384 -21.29 10.53 10.63
C ILE A 384 -22.60 11.30 10.43
N ILE A 385 -23.62 10.90 11.20
CA ILE A 385 -24.96 11.48 11.17
C ILE A 385 -25.33 11.80 12.62
N SER A 386 -25.39 13.09 12.96
CA SER A 386 -25.77 13.51 14.31
C SER A 386 -27.24 13.19 14.62
N GLN A 387 -27.57 12.94 15.89
CA GLN A 387 -28.96 12.82 16.34
C GLN A 387 -29.85 13.99 15.87
N LYS A 388 -29.32 15.23 15.90
CA LYS A 388 -30.05 16.39 15.40
C LYS A 388 -30.43 16.28 13.92
N MET A 389 -29.54 15.79 13.06
CA MET A 389 -29.84 15.60 11.62
C MET A 389 -30.93 14.56 11.40
N ILE A 390 -31.00 13.56 12.29
CA ILE A 390 -32.07 12.57 12.34
C ILE A 390 -33.39 13.20 12.82
N GLU A 391 -33.37 14.06 13.83
CA GLU A 391 -34.55 14.82 14.27
C GLU A 391 -35.06 15.75 13.14
N ASP A 392 -34.16 16.48 12.49
CA ASP A 392 -34.43 17.36 11.34
C ASP A 392 -34.98 16.61 10.10
N SER A 393 -34.59 15.34 9.87
CA SER A 393 -34.94 14.57 8.66
C SER A 393 -36.04 13.50 8.84
N LEU A 394 -36.14 12.90 10.03
CA LEU A 394 -37.06 11.79 10.35
C LEU A 394 -38.12 12.17 11.40
N GLY A 395 -37.87 13.22 12.21
CA GLY A 395 -38.79 13.79 13.20
C GLY A 395 -38.48 13.42 14.68
N GLU A 396 -38.87 14.31 15.60
CA GLU A 396 -38.52 14.27 17.03
C GLU A 396 -39.04 13.04 17.82
N GLU A 397 -40.15 12.39 17.38
CA GLU A 397 -40.67 11.14 17.99
C GLU A 397 -40.62 9.94 17.01
N SER A 398 -39.61 9.89 16.15
CA SER A 398 -39.66 9.06 14.94
C SER A 398 -39.56 7.54 15.17
N ALA A 399 -40.71 6.88 15.09
CA ALA A 399 -40.80 5.44 14.79
C ALA A 399 -40.02 5.05 13.51
N TRP A 400 -39.78 6.00 12.60
CA TRP A 400 -38.94 5.84 11.42
C TRP A 400 -37.46 5.57 11.74
N VAL A 401 -36.88 6.15 12.79
CA VAL A 401 -35.51 5.82 13.23
C VAL A 401 -35.44 4.39 13.72
N LYS A 402 -36.40 3.98 14.56
CA LYS A 402 -36.50 2.60 15.04
C LYS A 402 -36.65 1.62 13.86
N LEU A 403 -37.47 1.94 12.87
CA LEU A 403 -37.61 1.15 11.65
C LEU A 403 -36.33 1.12 10.80
N ALA A 404 -35.64 2.26 10.63
CA ALA A 404 -34.39 2.36 9.88
C ALA A 404 -33.26 1.54 10.51
N VAL A 405 -33.16 1.55 11.85
CA VAL A 405 -32.17 0.77 12.62
C VAL A 405 -32.52 -0.72 12.62
N GLN A 406 -33.80 -1.08 12.81
CA GLN A 406 -34.26 -2.48 12.74
C GLN A 406 -33.98 -3.09 11.36
N LEU A 407 -34.23 -2.35 10.28
CA LEU A 407 -33.93 -2.75 8.90
C LEU A 407 -32.43 -2.66 8.54
N LYS A 408 -31.58 -2.12 9.42
CA LYS A 408 -30.15 -1.87 9.22
C LYS A 408 -29.80 -0.87 8.11
N TRP A 409 -30.73 0.00 7.72
CA TRP A 409 -30.44 1.15 6.86
C TRP A 409 -29.54 2.17 7.58
N LEU A 410 -29.87 2.45 8.84
CA LEU A 410 -29.04 3.25 9.74
C LEU A 410 -28.40 2.36 10.80
N VAL A 411 -27.14 2.68 11.09
CA VAL A 411 -26.29 2.02 12.07
C VAL A 411 -25.96 3.04 13.15
N PRO A 412 -26.49 2.92 14.38
CA PRO A 412 -26.03 3.73 15.50
C PRO A 412 -24.58 3.40 15.85
N ARG A 413 -23.85 4.44 16.27
CA ARG A 413 -22.45 4.44 16.70
C ARG A 413 -22.38 5.04 18.12
N GLY A 414 -21.17 5.22 18.67
CA GLY A 414 -20.95 5.62 20.07
C GLY A 414 -21.16 7.11 20.34
N VAL A 415 -20.28 7.68 21.17
CA VAL A 415 -20.22 9.12 21.49
C VAL A 415 -18.90 9.70 20.97
N ILE A 416 -18.89 10.97 20.58
CA ILE A 416 -17.66 11.73 20.26
C ILE A 416 -17.71 13.06 21.03
N GLY A 417 -16.71 13.30 21.88
CA GLY A 417 -16.49 14.58 22.57
C GLY A 417 -16.70 14.55 24.09
N GLU A 418 -15.94 15.38 24.80
CA GLU A 418 -15.92 15.44 26.28
C GLU A 418 -17.08 16.25 26.89
N THR A 419 -17.96 16.87 26.07
CA THR A 419 -18.80 18.00 26.51
C THR A 419 -20.29 17.92 26.18
N GLY A 420 -20.84 16.78 25.75
CA GLY A 420 -22.30 16.66 25.60
C GLY A 420 -22.84 15.32 25.10
N GLU A 421 -24.02 14.94 25.60
CA GLU A 421 -24.79 13.75 25.21
C GLU A 421 -25.34 13.89 23.79
N ASN A 422 -24.66 13.34 22.78
CA ASN A 422 -25.19 13.19 21.42
C ASN A 422 -24.82 11.83 20.84
N TYR A 423 -25.82 11.02 20.53
CA TYR A 423 -25.63 9.81 19.73
C TYR A 423 -25.36 10.19 18.26
N TYR A 424 -24.52 9.41 17.58
CA TYR A 424 -24.36 9.51 16.14
C TYR A 424 -24.60 8.18 15.44
N TYR A 425 -24.88 8.24 14.14
CA TYR A 425 -25.22 7.11 13.29
C TYR A 425 -24.36 7.16 12.02
N SER A 426 -24.36 6.07 11.25
CA SER A 426 -23.89 6.02 9.86
C SER A 426 -24.93 5.26 9.02
N PHE A 427 -24.83 5.30 7.69
CA PHE A 427 -25.53 4.32 6.87
C PHE A 427 -24.93 2.91 7.07
N GLY A 428 -25.74 1.87 6.80
CA GLY A 428 -25.31 0.47 6.86
C GLY A 428 -24.43 0.02 5.69
N ASP A 429 -24.44 0.75 4.58
CA ASP A 429 -23.56 0.58 3.41
C ASP A 429 -23.40 1.96 2.73
N ARG A 430 -22.17 2.35 2.39
CA ARG A 430 -21.87 3.69 1.86
C ARG A 430 -22.42 3.92 0.45
N SER A 431 -22.44 2.90 -0.41
CA SER A 431 -22.94 3.05 -1.78
C SER A 431 -24.46 3.21 -1.81
N PHE A 432 -25.19 2.68 -0.82
CA PHE A 432 -26.60 3.03 -0.61
C PHE A 432 -26.76 4.47 -0.09
N GLN A 433 -25.86 4.99 0.77
CA GLN A 433 -25.85 6.41 1.13
C GLN A 433 -25.65 7.30 -0.09
N ASP A 434 -24.65 7.01 -0.93
CA ASP A 434 -24.36 7.78 -2.14
C ASP A 434 -25.57 7.77 -3.10
N TYR A 435 -26.24 6.62 -3.24
CA TYR A 435 -27.49 6.51 -4.00
C TYR A 435 -28.61 7.37 -3.41
N PHE A 436 -28.89 7.27 -2.11
CA PHE A 436 -29.91 8.08 -1.43
C PHE A 436 -29.60 9.59 -1.53
N ALA A 437 -28.34 10.00 -1.38
CA ALA A 437 -27.92 11.39 -1.57
C ALA A 437 -28.14 11.87 -3.02
N SER A 438 -27.91 11.01 -4.02
CA SER A 438 -28.14 11.34 -5.45
C SER A 438 -29.62 11.58 -5.77
N LEU A 439 -30.56 10.98 -5.02
CA LEU A 439 -32.00 11.18 -5.16
C LEU A 439 -32.48 12.52 -4.58
N ALA A 440 -31.66 13.20 -3.78
CA ALA A 440 -32.00 14.50 -3.17
C ALA A 440 -31.62 15.70 -4.05
N ILE A 441 -30.97 15.46 -5.19
CA ILE A 441 -30.41 16.49 -6.07
C ILE A 441 -31.21 16.50 -7.38
N ASP A 442 -31.91 17.58 -7.68
CA ASP A 442 -32.72 17.71 -8.91
C ASP A 442 -32.00 18.46 -10.03
N ASP A 443 -31.14 19.44 -9.71
CA ASP A 443 -30.39 20.27 -10.67
C ASP A 443 -28.88 20.03 -10.51
N TRP A 444 -28.19 19.72 -11.61
CA TRP A 444 -26.75 19.48 -11.65
C TRP A 444 -25.92 20.69 -11.20
N LYS A 445 -26.49 21.91 -11.26
CA LYS A 445 -25.82 23.13 -10.76
C LYS A 445 -25.47 23.04 -9.28
N PHE A 446 -26.13 22.17 -8.51
CA PHE A 446 -25.75 21.87 -7.13
C PHE A 446 -24.26 21.46 -7.01
N PHE A 447 -23.70 20.78 -8.01
CA PHE A 447 -22.29 20.38 -8.02
C PHE A 447 -21.30 21.54 -8.32
N PHE A 448 -21.81 22.73 -8.66
CA PHE A 448 -21.02 23.93 -9.00
C PHE A 448 -21.36 25.18 -8.16
N GLU A 449 -22.60 25.36 -7.72
CA GLU A 449 -23.09 26.61 -7.14
C GLU A 449 -23.25 26.54 -5.62
N GLN A 450 -22.34 27.18 -4.87
CA GLN A 450 -22.66 27.68 -3.53
C GLN A 450 -23.14 29.14 -3.65
N PRO A 451 -24.46 29.41 -3.62
CA PRO A 451 -24.96 30.79 -3.71
C PRO A 451 -24.39 31.65 -2.57
N HIS A 452 -23.99 32.87 -2.93
CA HIS A 452 -23.42 33.92 -2.06
C HIS A 452 -21.92 33.85 -1.69
N LYS A 453 -21.12 32.91 -2.21
CA LYS A 453 -19.64 32.96 -2.09
C LYS A 453 -18.94 33.51 -3.33
N ALA A 454 -17.82 34.22 -3.14
CA ALA A 454 -16.94 34.65 -4.23
C ALA A 454 -16.13 33.48 -4.80
N ILE A 455 -15.69 33.56 -6.07
CA ILE A 455 -14.95 32.47 -6.76
C ILE A 455 -13.70 32.02 -5.97
N SER A 456 -12.98 32.97 -5.36
CA SER A 456 -11.82 32.71 -4.49
C SER A 456 -12.13 31.95 -3.19
N GLU A 457 -13.41 31.73 -2.87
CA GLU A 457 -13.92 31.06 -1.66
C GLU A 457 -14.86 29.88 -2.02
N GLN A 458 -15.06 29.60 -3.31
CA GLN A 458 -15.91 28.51 -3.78
C GLN A 458 -15.16 27.17 -3.68
N GLU A 459 -15.79 26.22 -3.00
CA GLU A 459 -15.38 24.82 -3.01
C GLU A 459 -16.45 24.04 -3.79
N PHE A 460 -16.03 23.51 -4.93
CA PHE A 460 -16.92 22.81 -5.86
C PHE A 460 -16.98 21.31 -5.52
N PRO A 461 -18.18 20.74 -5.28
CA PRO A 461 -18.36 19.29 -5.11
C PRO A 461 -17.70 18.43 -6.20
N ILE A 462 -17.59 18.92 -7.45
CA ILE A 462 -16.89 18.22 -8.54
C ILE A 462 -15.39 17.93 -8.28
N PHE A 463 -14.76 18.55 -7.26
CA PHE A 463 -13.35 18.32 -6.94
C PHE A 463 -13.10 17.56 -5.63
N ASP A 464 -14.16 17.22 -4.89
CA ASP A 464 -14.13 16.35 -3.71
C ASP A 464 -14.48 14.89 -4.15
N PRO A 465 -13.56 13.92 -3.99
CA PRO A 465 -13.80 12.53 -4.40
C PRO A 465 -15.07 11.89 -3.83
N GLN A 466 -15.53 12.31 -2.64
CA GLN A 466 -16.71 11.72 -2.01
C GLN A 466 -17.99 11.90 -2.85
N TRP A 467 -18.07 12.94 -3.69
CA TRP A 467 -19.23 13.20 -4.54
C TRP A 467 -19.22 12.39 -5.83
N GLN A 468 -18.13 11.72 -6.22
CA GLN A 468 -18.04 11.05 -7.52
C GLN A 468 -19.06 9.90 -7.65
N GLY A 469 -19.26 9.12 -6.59
CA GLY A 469 -20.32 8.11 -6.54
C GLY A 469 -21.72 8.72 -6.71
N ILE A 470 -21.97 9.84 -6.03
CA ILE A 470 -23.24 10.58 -6.07
C ILE A 470 -23.50 11.17 -7.47
N MET A 471 -22.47 11.74 -8.11
CA MET A 471 -22.56 12.27 -9.48
C MET A 471 -22.78 11.17 -10.52
N GLY A 472 -22.14 10.00 -10.35
CA GLY A 472 -22.41 8.81 -11.18
C GLY A 472 -23.85 8.32 -11.03
N PHE A 473 -24.32 8.15 -9.78
CA PHE A 473 -25.71 7.77 -9.52
C PHE A 473 -26.71 8.79 -10.06
N TRP A 474 -26.46 10.09 -9.91
CA TRP A 474 -27.30 11.16 -10.45
C TRP A 474 -27.39 11.08 -11.98
N LEU A 475 -26.25 10.90 -12.66
CA LEU A 475 -26.19 10.76 -14.11
C LEU A 475 -26.88 9.48 -14.61
N GLY A 476 -26.86 8.40 -13.80
CA GLY A 476 -27.52 7.12 -14.10
C GLY A 476 -29.04 7.07 -13.87
N ARG A 477 -29.65 8.07 -13.20
CA ARG A 477 -31.11 8.14 -12.91
C ARG A 477 -31.96 8.19 -14.18
N GLU A 478 -33.09 7.47 -14.22
CA GLU A 478 -34.03 7.52 -15.35
C GLU A 478 -34.95 8.76 -15.33
N ASP A 479 -35.15 9.34 -14.15
CA ASP A 479 -36.06 10.47 -13.90
C ASP A 479 -35.43 11.85 -14.14
N ILE A 480 -34.14 11.89 -14.51
CA ILE A 480 -33.43 13.10 -14.93
C ILE A 480 -33.45 13.20 -16.46
N ASP A 481 -33.98 14.32 -16.99
CA ASP A 481 -34.03 14.59 -18.42
C ASP A 481 -32.66 14.56 -19.10
N ILE A 482 -32.61 14.01 -20.32
CA ILE A 482 -31.39 13.88 -21.13
C ILE A 482 -30.70 15.25 -21.33
N GLU A 483 -31.47 16.33 -21.52
CA GLU A 483 -30.95 17.69 -21.68
C GLU A 483 -30.16 18.17 -20.45
N GLN A 484 -30.54 17.77 -19.24
CA GLN A 484 -29.80 18.10 -18.01
C GLN A 484 -28.51 17.30 -17.88
N LYS A 485 -28.49 16.05 -18.36
CA LYS A 485 -27.29 15.20 -18.37
C LYS A 485 -26.25 15.71 -19.37
N GLU A 486 -26.68 16.06 -20.57
CA GLU A 486 -25.81 16.69 -21.59
C GLU A 486 -25.28 18.04 -21.08
N ALA A 487 -26.12 18.87 -20.45
CA ALA A 487 -25.69 20.14 -19.86
C ALA A 487 -24.66 19.97 -18.74
N PHE A 488 -24.82 18.96 -17.86
CA PHE A 488 -23.87 18.66 -16.80
C PHE A 488 -22.51 18.20 -17.36
N ILE A 489 -22.51 17.28 -18.33
CA ILE A 489 -21.27 16.85 -19.00
C ILE A 489 -20.62 18.02 -19.74
N GLN A 490 -21.40 18.86 -20.43
CA GLN A 490 -20.91 20.06 -21.09
C GLN A 490 -20.21 21.00 -20.10
N ALA A 491 -20.84 21.28 -18.94
CA ALA A 491 -20.27 22.14 -17.90
C ALA A 491 -18.92 21.61 -17.38
N LEU A 492 -18.79 20.29 -17.18
CA LEU A 492 -17.53 19.66 -16.79
C LEU A 492 -16.43 19.78 -17.86
N ILE A 493 -16.72 19.43 -19.13
CA ILE A 493 -15.70 19.45 -20.20
C ILE A 493 -15.33 20.86 -20.66
N THR A 494 -16.16 21.86 -20.38
CA THR A 494 -15.86 23.29 -20.66
C THR A 494 -15.43 24.11 -19.43
N PHE A 495 -15.25 23.48 -18.26
CA PHE A 495 -14.86 24.18 -17.04
C PHE A 495 -13.54 24.94 -17.24
N CYS A 496 -13.51 26.22 -16.86
CA CYS A 496 -12.32 27.07 -16.87
C CYS A 496 -11.95 27.41 -15.43
N ASP A 497 -10.71 27.12 -15.04
CA ASP A 497 -10.22 27.37 -13.68
C ASP A 497 -9.69 28.80 -13.46
N ASP A 498 -9.61 29.60 -14.52
CA ASP A 498 -8.99 30.92 -14.65
C ASP A 498 -7.50 31.00 -14.25
N CYS A 499 -6.89 29.85 -13.93
CA CYS A 499 -5.49 29.69 -13.57
C CYS A 499 -4.57 29.54 -14.81
N GLY A 500 -4.85 30.34 -15.84
CA GLY A 500 -4.06 30.40 -17.08
C GLY A 500 -4.31 29.26 -18.09
N PRO A 501 -3.57 29.25 -19.21
CA PRO A 501 -3.94 28.47 -20.40
C PRO A 501 -3.70 26.95 -20.30
N VAL A 502 -3.24 26.44 -19.16
CA VAL A 502 -3.14 24.99 -18.90
C VAL A 502 -4.47 24.43 -18.36
N ASN A 503 -5.27 25.25 -17.67
CA ASN A 503 -6.56 24.87 -17.11
C ASN A 503 -6.50 23.57 -16.27
N PHE A 504 -5.67 23.58 -15.23
CA PHE A 504 -5.39 22.43 -14.35
C PHE A 504 -6.67 21.80 -13.78
N TYR A 505 -7.61 22.61 -13.30
CA TYR A 505 -8.89 22.10 -12.75
C TYR A 505 -9.92 21.80 -13.84
N GLY A 506 -9.88 22.45 -15.00
CA GLY A 506 -10.67 22.02 -16.16
C GLY A 506 -10.25 20.66 -16.69
N LEU A 507 -8.95 20.35 -16.68
CA LEU A 507 -8.46 18.99 -16.95
C LEU A 507 -8.94 17.98 -15.90
N ARG A 508 -8.94 18.33 -14.61
CA ARG A 508 -9.56 17.49 -13.55
C ARG A 508 -11.06 17.26 -13.80
N ALA A 509 -11.81 18.30 -14.15
CA ALA A 509 -13.25 18.21 -14.47
C ALA A 509 -13.52 17.38 -15.73
N TYR A 510 -12.65 17.47 -16.75
CA TYR A 510 -12.72 16.66 -17.96
C TYR A 510 -12.50 15.18 -17.66
N PHE A 511 -11.48 14.84 -16.86
CA PHE A 511 -11.25 13.45 -16.45
C PHE A 511 -12.36 12.91 -15.53
N LEU A 512 -12.96 13.76 -14.69
CA LEU A 512 -14.18 13.41 -13.96
C LEU A 512 -15.32 13.05 -14.94
N ALA A 513 -15.63 13.90 -15.92
CA ALA A 513 -16.66 13.63 -16.93
C ALA A 513 -16.43 12.29 -17.64
N VAL A 514 -15.18 12.03 -18.06
CA VAL A 514 -14.75 10.77 -18.68
C VAL A 514 -15.00 9.54 -17.77
N SER A 515 -14.84 9.68 -16.45
CA SER A 515 -15.06 8.60 -15.49
C SER A 515 -16.54 8.32 -15.17
N ILE A 516 -17.41 9.34 -15.19
CA ILE A 516 -18.83 9.21 -14.83
C ILE A 516 -19.74 8.93 -16.03
N VAL A 517 -19.37 9.36 -17.25
CA VAL A 517 -20.21 9.23 -18.46
C VAL A 517 -20.52 7.77 -18.86
N LYS A 518 -19.84 6.78 -18.25
CA LYS A 518 -20.24 5.36 -18.32
C LYS A 518 -21.70 5.11 -17.89
N GLU A 519 -22.23 5.91 -16.96
CA GLU A 519 -23.62 5.86 -16.48
C GLU A 519 -24.62 6.52 -17.47
N PHE A 520 -24.12 7.16 -18.53
CA PHE A 520 -24.91 7.81 -19.58
C PHE A 520 -24.23 7.56 -20.94
N SER A 521 -24.15 6.28 -21.31
CA SER A 521 -23.44 5.77 -22.50
C SER A 521 -23.94 6.30 -23.85
N THR A 522 -25.09 6.99 -23.86
CA THR A 522 -25.69 7.66 -25.03
C THR A 522 -25.29 9.15 -25.18
N CYS A 523 -24.42 9.67 -24.31
CA CYS A 523 -23.98 11.07 -24.30
C CYS A 523 -23.42 11.55 -25.65
N SER A 524 -23.93 12.69 -26.13
CA SER A 524 -23.58 13.31 -27.41
C SER A 524 -22.11 13.70 -27.51
N TYR A 525 -21.49 14.09 -26.39
CA TYR A 525 -20.06 14.45 -26.31
C TYR A 525 -19.11 13.25 -26.28
N GLY A 526 -19.62 12.03 -26.06
CA GLY A 526 -18.80 10.82 -25.96
C GLY A 526 -17.78 10.63 -27.09
N PRO A 527 -18.16 10.73 -28.38
CA PRO A 527 -17.22 10.61 -29.50
C PRO A 527 -16.14 11.70 -29.54
N GLU A 528 -16.45 12.91 -29.11
CA GLU A 528 -15.48 14.02 -29.02
C GLU A 528 -14.49 13.80 -27.88
N MET A 529 -15.00 13.42 -26.69
CA MET A 529 -14.19 13.05 -25.53
C MET A 529 -13.23 11.90 -25.85
N SER A 530 -13.73 10.89 -26.57
CA SER A 530 -12.92 9.75 -27.01
C SER A 530 -11.78 10.17 -27.95
N GLN A 531 -12.03 11.06 -28.91
CA GLN A 531 -11.00 11.58 -29.82
C GLN A 531 -9.97 12.44 -29.08
N GLN A 532 -10.42 13.29 -28.14
CA GLN A 532 -9.52 14.14 -27.35
C GLN A 532 -8.63 13.32 -26.40
N LEU A 533 -9.14 12.23 -25.82
CA LEU A 533 -8.34 11.28 -25.03
C LEU A 533 -7.27 10.58 -25.88
N ILE A 534 -7.61 10.09 -27.08
CA ILE A 534 -6.62 9.52 -28.01
C ILE A 534 -5.56 10.56 -28.39
N LYS A 535 -5.98 11.80 -28.66
CA LYS A 535 -5.08 12.89 -29.01
C LYS A 535 -4.11 13.24 -27.89
N TRP A 536 -4.59 13.39 -26.65
CA TRP A 536 -3.72 13.59 -25.48
C TRP A 536 -2.81 12.37 -25.22
N GLY A 537 -3.33 11.15 -25.34
CA GLY A 537 -2.59 9.93 -25.09
C GLY A 537 -1.53 9.58 -26.14
N PHE A 538 -1.70 9.98 -27.40
CA PHE A 538 -0.87 9.49 -28.52
C PHE A 538 -0.42 10.57 -29.53
N GLU A 539 -1.23 11.60 -29.81
CA GLU A 539 -0.93 12.57 -30.89
C GLU A 539 -0.20 13.84 -30.44
N THR A 540 -0.20 14.19 -29.14
CA THR A 540 0.45 15.43 -28.65
C THR A 540 1.97 15.39 -28.61
N GLY A 541 2.60 14.24 -28.90
CA GLY A 541 4.05 14.07 -28.94
C GLY A 541 4.65 14.40 -30.31
N GLY A 542 5.65 15.28 -30.35
CA GLY A 542 6.47 15.48 -31.55
C GLY A 542 7.32 14.24 -31.83
N SER A 543 7.48 13.87 -33.12
CA SER A 543 7.94 12.55 -33.59
C SER A 543 9.41 12.16 -33.33
N ASN A 544 10.04 12.63 -32.26
CA ASN A 544 11.43 12.31 -31.89
C ASN A 544 11.66 12.28 -30.36
N SER A 545 11.26 11.19 -29.67
CA SER A 545 12.04 10.52 -28.59
C SER A 545 11.18 9.56 -27.73
N GLU A 546 11.44 8.26 -27.83
CA GLU A 546 10.67 7.20 -27.14
C GLU A 546 10.80 7.21 -25.60
N ASN A 547 11.70 8.02 -25.02
CA ASN A 547 12.02 8.03 -23.58
C ASN A 547 11.57 9.31 -22.82
N LEU A 548 10.93 10.28 -23.49
CA LEU A 548 10.53 11.56 -22.85
C LEU A 548 9.03 11.73 -22.64
N PHE A 549 8.18 10.94 -23.32
CA PHE A 549 6.71 11.08 -23.21
C PHE A 549 6.11 10.37 -21.99
N SER A 550 6.78 9.36 -21.44
CA SER A 550 6.42 8.63 -20.21
C SER A 550 6.66 9.42 -18.90
N GLN A 551 6.65 10.75 -18.99
CA GLN A 551 6.86 11.68 -17.88
C GLN A 551 5.92 12.89 -17.95
N ASN A 552 4.90 12.88 -18.83
CA ASN A 552 3.90 13.93 -18.92
C ASN A 552 2.58 13.46 -18.28
N PRO A 553 2.19 13.99 -17.10
CA PRO A 553 0.96 13.60 -16.42
C PRO A 553 -0.29 13.64 -17.31
N LEU A 554 -0.41 14.58 -18.27
CA LEU A 554 -1.56 14.63 -19.17
C LEU A 554 -1.66 13.39 -20.08
N VAL A 555 -0.51 12.88 -20.55
CA VAL A 555 -0.43 11.71 -21.42
C VAL A 555 -0.77 10.45 -20.63
N ASP A 556 -0.20 10.31 -19.43
CA ASP A 556 -0.44 9.18 -18.54
C ASP A 556 -1.91 9.17 -18.04
N TYR A 557 -2.46 10.32 -17.67
CA TYR A 557 -3.86 10.45 -17.24
C TYR A 557 -4.83 10.15 -18.38
N ALA A 558 -4.56 10.58 -19.61
CA ALA A 558 -5.38 10.22 -20.77
C ALA A 558 -5.33 8.69 -21.05
N ARG A 559 -4.14 8.09 -20.96
CA ARG A 559 -3.90 6.65 -21.14
C ARG A 559 -4.61 5.78 -20.10
N GLU A 560 -4.62 6.19 -18.83
CA GLU A 560 -5.39 5.53 -17.78
C GLU A 560 -6.90 5.74 -17.96
N SER A 561 -7.33 6.96 -18.31
CA SER A 561 -8.75 7.30 -18.46
C SER A 561 -9.44 6.53 -19.60
N ILE A 562 -8.71 6.17 -20.66
CA ILE A 562 -9.20 5.29 -21.75
C ILE A 562 -9.71 3.93 -21.21
N LYS A 563 -9.15 3.44 -20.09
CA LYS A 563 -9.57 2.17 -19.46
C LYS A 563 -10.89 2.29 -18.69
N GLN A 564 -11.25 3.49 -18.25
CA GLN A 564 -12.47 3.79 -17.47
C GLN A 564 -13.61 4.34 -18.34
N PHE A 565 -13.31 4.71 -19.58
CA PHE A 565 -14.23 5.32 -20.53
C PHE A 565 -15.15 4.30 -21.23
N ILE A 566 -16.15 4.78 -21.98
CA ILE A 566 -17.12 3.97 -22.74
C ILE A 566 -16.36 3.04 -23.72
N PRO A 567 -16.35 1.70 -23.53
CA PRO A 567 -15.45 0.80 -24.25
C PRO A 567 -15.74 0.73 -25.75
N SER A 568 -17.00 0.84 -26.17
CA SER A 568 -17.35 0.88 -27.59
C SER A 568 -16.68 2.05 -28.30
N LEU A 569 -16.83 3.27 -27.78
CA LEU A 569 -16.23 4.49 -28.32
C LEU A 569 -14.70 4.48 -28.23
N ALA A 570 -14.14 3.97 -27.13
CA ALA A 570 -12.69 3.78 -26.96
C ALA A 570 -12.13 2.82 -28.03
N ILE A 571 -12.75 1.65 -28.21
CA ILE A 571 -12.38 0.67 -29.24
C ILE A 571 -12.53 1.25 -30.65
N GLU A 572 -13.60 2.01 -30.94
CA GLU A 572 -13.74 2.67 -32.24
C GLU A 572 -12.65 3.71 -32.49
N SER A 573 -12.27 4.49 -31.49
CA SER A 573 -11.23 5.51 -31.60
C SER A 573 -9.83 4.91 -31.71
N LEU A 574 -9.54 3.83 -30.98
CA LEU A 574 -8.32 3.02 -31.17
C LEU A 574 -8.27 2.39 -32.56
N PHE A 575 -9.39 1.93 -33.12
CA PHE A 575 -9.40 1.42 -34.51
C PHE A 575 -9.19 2.52 -35.54
N ASN A 576 -9.70 3.74 -35.32
CA ASN A 576 -9.41 4.89 -36.16
C ASN A 576 -7.90 5.27 -36.12
N LEU A 577 -7.25 5.09 -34.96
CA LEU A 577 -5.80 5.25 -34.80
C LEU A 577 -5.02 4.15 -35.54
N ILE A 578 -5.44 2.88 -35.41
CA ILE A 578 -4.83 1.71 -36.07
C ILE A 578 -4.96 1.74 -37.60
N GLU A 579 -6.06 2.29 -38.13
CA GLU A 579 -6.28 2.45 -39.58
C GLU A 579 -5.77 3.82 -40.12
N SER A 580 -5.15 4.66 -39.28
CA SER A 580 -4.57 5.95 -39.69
C SER A 580 -3.33 5.76 -40.58
N PRO A 581 -3.29 6.36 -41.78
CA PRO A 581 -2.18 6.18 -42.73
C PRO A 581 -1.00 7.14 -42.51
N GLN A 582 -0.99 7.94 -41.44
CA GLN A 582 -0.05 9.06 -41.29
C GLN A 582 1.22 8.75 -40.47
N ASP A 583 1.22 7.72 -39.63
CA ASP A 583 2.40 7.28 -38.87
C ASP A 583 2.45 5.74 -38.76
N HIS A 584 3.65 5.18 -38.65
CA HIS A 584 3.88 3.74 -38.51
C HIS A 584 3.93 3.26 -37.06
N LEU A 585 4.12 4.15 -36.08
CA LEU A 585 4.18 3.79 -34.66
C LEU A 585 2.79 3.71 -34.01
N LEU A 586 1.90 4.65 -34.31
CA LEU A 586 0.57 4.77 -33.71
C LEU A 586 -0.29 3.49 -33.78
N PRO A 587 -0.29 2.69 -34.86
CA PRO A 587 -1.03 1.43 -34.89
C PRO A 587 -0.53 0.40 -33.86
N SER A 588 0.76 0.45 -33.48
CA SER A 588 1.31 -0.49 -32.49
C SER A 588 0.89 -0.15 -31.06
N GLU A 589 0.85 1.13 -30.70
CA GLU A 589 0.26 1.59 -29.44
C GLU A 589 -1.26 1.34 -29.42
N GLY A 590 -1.95 1.57 -30.54
CA GLY A 590 -3.37 1.29 -30.69
C GLY A 590 -3.72 -0.18 -30.40
N PHE A 591 -2.94 -1.13 -30.95
CA PHE A 591 -3.10 -2.56 -30.65
C PHE A 591 -2.75 -2.90 -29.18
N HIS A 592 -1.73 -2.25 -28.60
CA HIS A 592 -1.37 -2.45 -27.18
C HIS A 592 -2.52 -2.07 -26.23
N TYR A 593 -3.12 -0.88 -26.41
CA TYR A 593 -4.25 -0.45 -25.58
C TYR A 593 -5.53 -1.27 -25.86
N LEU A 594 -5.74 -1.70 -27.12
CA LEU A 594 -6.82 -2.61 -27.49
C LEU A 594 -6.68 -3.98 -26.80
N ALA A 595 -5.46 -4.49 -26.60
CA ALA A 595 -5.20 -5.71 -25.84
C ALA A 595 -5.58 -5.59 -24.35
N MET A 596 -5.50 -4.37 -23.78
CA MET A 596 -5.90 -4.10 -22.40
C MET A 596 -7.43 -3.97 -22.24
N ILE A 597 -8.09 -3.16 -23.07
CA ILE A 597 -9.53 -2.83 -22.88
C ILE A 597 -10.49 -3.73 -23.69
N GLY A 598 -9.99 -4.40 -24.73
CA GLY A 598 -10.82 -5.16 -25.69
C GLY A 598 -11.13 -6.60 -25.29
N LYS A 599 -10.63 -7.09 -24.15
CA LYS A 599 -10.78 -8.48 -23.70
C LYS A 599 -12.26 -8.87 -23.55
N GLY A 600 -12.66 -9.98 -24.16
CA GLY A 600 -14.05 -10.46 -24.25
C GLY A 600 -14.97 -9.63 -25.14
N ASN A 601 -14.58 -8.41 -25.54
CA ASN A 601 -15.48 -7.47 -26.19
C ASN A 601 -15.79 -7.86 -27.66
N PRO A 602 -17.06 -8.12 -28.04
CA PRO A 602 -17.40 -8.58 -29.38
C PRO A 602 -17.03 -7.61 -30.50
N LEU A 603 -16.98 -6.30 -30.25
CA LEU A 603 -16.59 -5.29 -31.24
C LEU A 603 -15.08 -5.34 -31.51
N ALA A 604 -14.26 -5.43 -30.45
CA ALA A 604 -12.81 -5.59 -30.56
C ALA A 604 -12.44 -6.89 -31.27
N ILE A 605 -13.01 -8.03 -30.85
CA ILE A 605 -12.77 -9.34 -31.44
C ILE A 605 -13.13 -9.33 -32.94
N ARG A 606 -14.30 -8.79 -33.29
CA ARG A 606 -14.76 -8.68 -34.69
C ARG A 606 -13.85 -7.80 -35.54
N LYS A 607 -13.52 -6.58 -35.10
CA LYS A 607 -12.67 -5.65 -35.88
C LYS A 607 -11.24 -6.19 -36.01
N THR A 608 -10.65 -6.73 -34.94
CA THR A 608 -9.30 -7.33 -34.98
C THR A 608 -9.25 -8.55 -35.91
N GLY A 609 -10.25 -9.44 -35.82
CA GLY A 609 -10.37 -10.60 -36.70
C GLY A 609 -10.62 -10.26 -38.18
N GLN A 610 -11.21 -9.10 -38.47
CA GLN A 610 -11.34 -8.55 -39.83
C GLN A 610 -10.03 -7.94 -40.34
N TYR A 611 -9.33 -7.16 -39.51
CA TYR A 611 -8.01 -6.59 -39.84
C TYR A 611 -6.99 -7.70 -40.15
N LEU A 612 -6.94 -8.75 -39.32
CA LEU A 612 -6.08 -9.91 -39.54
C LEU A 612 -6.38 -10.67 -40.85
N LYS A 613 -7.64 -10.71 -41.30
CA LYS A 613 -8.02 -11.30 -42.61
C LYS A 613 -7.57 -10.44 -43.80
N LYS A 614 -7.41 -9.13 -43.60
CA LYS A 614 -6.97 -8.15 -44.61
C LYS A 614 -5.45 -8.16 -44.76
N PHE A 615 -4.70 -8.34 -43.66
CA PHE A 615 -3.24 -8.27 -43.62
C PHE A 615 -2.59 -9.48 -42.86
N PRO A 616 -2.72 -10.73 -43.34
CA PRO A 616 -2.28 -11.92 -42.59
C PRO A 616 -0.76 -12.15 -42.51
N SER A 617 0.05 -11.38 -43.25
CA SER A 617 1.49 -11.63 -43.44
C SER A 617 2.38 -10.39 -43.24
N GLU A 618 1.87 -9.37 -42.58
CA GLU A 618 2.58 -8.11 -42.27
C GLU A 618 2.88 -8.01 -40.78
N SER A 619 3.80 -7.13 -40.37
CA SER A 619 4.16 -6.93 -38.96
C SER A 619 2.97 -6.53 -38.09
N LEU A 620 2.13 -5.61 -38.58
CA LEU A 620 0.86 -5.23 -37.95
C LEU A 620 -0.17 -6.37 -37.98
N GLY A 621 -0.08 -7.28 -38.96
CA GLY A 621 -0.87 -8.51 -39.02
C GLY A 621 -0.54 -9.47 -37.88
N TRP A 622 0.75 -9.67 -37.60
CA TRP A 622 1.20 -10.51 -36.49
C TRP A 622 0.85 -9.88 -35.13
N LEU A 623 0.94 -8.55 -35.00
CA LEU A 623 0.48 -7.84 -33.82
C LEU A 623 -1.05 -7.90 -33.65
N ALA A 624 -1.82 -7.87 -34.73
CA ALA A 624 -3.27 -8.11 -34.70
C ALA A 624 -3.62 -9.56 -34.31
N ALA A 625 -2.82 -10.56 -34.73
CA ALA A 625 -2.98 -11.95 -34.28
C ALA A 625 -2.64 -12.12 -32.79
N GLU A 626 -1.57 -11.49 -32.32
CA GLU A 626 -1.23 -11.47 -30.89
C GLU A 626 -2.35 -10.81 -30.07
N THR A 627 -2.78 -9.61 -30.48
CA THR A 627 -3.88 -8.88 -29.84
C THR A 627 -5.16 -9.71 -29.82
N LEU A 628 -5.54 -10.33 -30.94
CA LEU A 628 -6.72 -11.19 -31.04
C LEU A 628 -6.67 -12.36 -30.05
N GLY A 629 -5.50 -13.01 -29.89
CA GLY A 629 -5.34 -14.10 -28.92
C GLY A 629 -5.21 -13.65 -27.46
N ILE A 630 -4.98 -12.36 -27.19
CA ILE A 630 -5.05 -11.78 -25.83
C ILE A 630 -6.50 -11.42 -25.48
N ILE A 631 -7.24 -10.80 -26.41
CA ILE A 631 -8.63 -10.39 -26.17
C ILE A 631 -9.63 -11.56 -26.25
N ASP A 632 -9.30 -12.61 -27.01
CA ASP A 632 -10.07 -13.85 -27.14
C ASP A 632 -9.12 -15.06 -26.92
N PRO A 633 -8.85 -15.44 -25.64
CA PRO A 633 -7.88 -16.48 -25.31
C PRO A 633 -8.24 -17.84 -25.90
N GLY A 634 -7.38 -18.36 -26.77
CA GLY A 634 -7.61 -19.60 -27.50
C GLY A 634 -8.20 -19.43 -28.92
N ASN A 635 -8.38 -18.19 -29.39
CA ASN A 635 -8.87 -17.90 -30.75
C ASN A 635 -8.10 -18.67 -31.84
N SER A 636 -8.81 -19.53 -32.57
CA SER A 636 -8.20 -20.42 -33.58
C SER A 636 -7.65 -19.67 -34.79
N GLN A 637 -8.17 -18.50 -35.16
CA GLN A 637 -7.64 -17.69 -36.26
C GLN A 637 -6.27 -17.07 -35.89
N ALA A 638 -6.13 -16.60 -34.65
CA ALA A 638 -4.88 -16.09 -34.11
C ALA A 638 -3.82 -17.21 -34.03
N ILE A 639 -4.19 -18.35 -33.42
CA ILE A 639 -3.29 -19.48 -33.21
C ILE A 639 -2.85 -20.12 -34.53
N ALA A 640 -3.78 -20.34 -35.47
CA ALA A 640 -3.47 -20.86 -36.80
C ALA A 640 -2.55 -19.93 -37.61
N THR A 641 -2.61 -18.61 -37.38
CA THR A 641 -1.69 -17.64 -38.03
C THR A 641 -0.25 -17.91 -37.59
N PHE A 642 0.00 -18.10 -36.30
CA PHE A 642 1.34 -18.38 -35.79
C PHE A 642 1.83 -19.81 -36.11
N ILE A 643 0.96 -20.82 -36.11
CA ILE A 643 1.30 -22.18 -36.56
C ILE A 643 1.76 -22.16 -38.03
N ASN A 644 0.93 -21.62 -38.92
CA ASN A 644 1.23 -21.49 -40.35
C ASN A 644 2.57 -20.75 -40.60
N LEU A 645 2.83 -19.70 -39.82
CA LEU A 645 4.05 -18.93 -39.88
C LEU A 645 5.29 -19.73 -39.41
N ILE A 646 5.17 -20.62 -38.43
CA ILE A 646 6.26 -21.55 -38.03
C ILE A 646 6.50 -22.61 -39.11
N GLU A 647 5.44 -23.16 -39.71
CA GLU A 647 5.50 -24.26 -40.68
C GLU A 647 5.98 -23.83 -42.07
N THR A 648 5.50 -22.71 -42.61
CA THR A 648 5.71 -22.33 -44.02
C THR A 648 6.93 -21.45 -44.25
N GLN A 649 7.37 -20.68 -43.25
CA GLN A 649 8.39 -19.64 -43.46
C GLN A 649 9.82 -20.17 -43.30
N LYS A 650 10.69 -19.81 -44.24
CA LYS A 650 12.07 -20.34 -44.29
C LYS A 650 13.06 -19.53 -43.46
N THR A 651 12.82 -18.24 -43.26
CA THR A 651 13.69 -17.37 -42.46
C THR A 651 13.56 -17.69 -40.97
N GLU A 652 14.67 -17.58 -40.24
CA GLU A 652 14.70 -17.84 -38.80
C GLU A 652 14.00 -16.71 -38.02
N GLN A 653 14.26 -15.45 -38.40
CA GLN A 653 13.63 -14.26 -37.81
C GLN A 653 12.10 -14.31 -37.82
N VAL A 654 11.48 -14.71 -38.94
CA VAL A 654 10.02 -14.79 -39.01
C VAL A 654 9.52 -15.91 -38.11
N ARG A 655 10.12 -17.11 -38.14
CA ARG A 655 9.71 -18.21 -37.25
C ARG A 655 9.85 -17.87 -35.75
N GLN A 656 10.82 -17.05 -35.37
CA GLN A 656 10.93 -16.55 -33.99
C GLN A 656 9.70 -15.73 -33.55
N ILE A 657 9.10 -14.94 -34.45
CA ILE A 657 7.83 -14.22 -34.20
C ILE A 657 6.68 -15.21 -33.99
N GLY A 658 6.64 -16.30 -34.78
CA GLY A 658 5.67 -17.37 -34.61
C GLY A 658 5.73 -18.05 -33.25
N PHE A 659 6.94 -18.44 -32.82
CA PHE A 659 7.15 -19.02 -31.48
C PHE A 659 6.78 -18.02 -30.37
N SER A 660 7.19 -16.75 -30.47
CA SER A 660 6.83 -15.69 -29.52
C SER A 660 5.32 -15.47 -29.42
N GLY A 661 4.61 -15.48 -30.56
CA GLY A 661 3.15 -15.41 -30.59
C GLY A 661 2.49 -16.59 -29.88
N LEU A 662 2.89 -17.84 -30.20
CA LEU A 662 2.36 -19.02 -29.51
C LEU A 662 2.69 -19.04 -28.01
N GLU A 663 3.86 -18.57 -27.59
CA GLU A 663 4.23 -18.47 -26.17
C GLU A 663 3.30 -17.54 -25.38
N LYS A 664 2.75 -16.51 -26.02
CA LYS A 664 1.79 -15.58 -25.42
C LYS A 664 0.35 -16.13 -25.44
N ILE A 665 -0.13 -16.64 -26.58
CA ILE A 665 -1.57 -16.94 -26.78
C ILE A 665 -1.92 -18.44 -26.84
N GLY A 666 -0.93 -19.32 -26.98
CA GLY A 666 -1.12 -20.75 -27.24
C GLY A 666 -1.14 -21.64 -25.98
N LYS A 667 -1.09 -21.06 -24.77
CA LYS A 667 -0.98 -21.82 -23.51
C LYS A 667 -2.14 -22.81 -23.34
N LYS A 668 -1.81 -24.09 -23.13
CA LYS A 668 -2.72 -25.25 -23.09
C LYS A 668 -3.55 -25.51 -24.37
N ASN A 669 -3.38 -24.76 -25.46
CA ASN A 669 -4.11 -24.98 -26.71
C ASN A 669 -3.63 -26.27 -27.40
N LEU A 670 -4.58 -27.15 -27.73
CA LEU A 670 -4.27 -28.49 -28.24
C LEU A 670 -3.74 -28.48 -29.68
N GLU A 671 -4.18 -27.54 -30.53
CA GLU A 671 -3.73 -27.41 -31.92
C GLU A 671 -2.26 -26.95 -31.97
N ALA A 672 -1.91 -25.93 -31.19
CA ALA A 672 -0.53 -25.43 -31.05
C ALA A 672 0.41 -26.51 -30.51
N ILE A 673 0.01 -27.23 -29.46
CA ILE A 673 0.80 -28.32 -28.88
C ILE A 673 0.98 -29.46 -29.89
N ASN A 674 -0.06 -29.85 -30.63
CA ASN A 674 0.02 -30.90 -31.64
C ASN A 674 0.92 -30.51 -32.82
N ALA A 675 0.88 -29.26 -33.28
CA ALA A 675 1.76 -28.76 -34.35
C ALA A 675 3.24 -28.78 -33.92
N LEU A 676 3.56 -28.31 -32.71
CA LEU A 676 4.92 -28.36 -32.16
C LEU A 676 5.41 -29.81 -31.95
N VAL A 677 4.53 -30.71 -31.49
CA VAL A 677 4.81 -32.15 -31.40
C VAL A 677 5.11 -32.76 -32.77
N TYR A 678 4.32 -32.44 -33.79
CA TYR A 678 4.53 -32.91 -35.16
C TYR A 678 5.91 -32.46 -35.70
N LEU A 679 6.28 -31.20 -35.45
CA LEU A 679 7.59 -30.65 -35.81
C LEU A 679 8.77 -31.34 -35.10
N LEU A 680 8.59 -31.99 -33.94
CA LEU A 680 9.66 -32.80 -33.32
C LEU A 680 9.88 -34.14 -34.03
N HIS A 681 8.86 -34.69 -34.71
CA HIS A 681 8.96 -35.99 -35.38
C HIS A 681 9.70 -35.91 -36.73
N ASP A 682 9.62 -34.80 -37.46
CA ASP A 682 10.23 -34.61 -38.80
C ASP A 682 11.75 -34.31 -38.77
N GLN A 683 12.47 -34.89 -37.81
CA GLN A 683 13.90 -34.71 -37.52
C GLN A 683 14.42 -33.26 -37.72
N PRO A 684 13.82 -32.26 -37.04
CA PRO A 684 14.15 -30.84 -37.23
C PRO A 684 15.62 -30.54 -36.94
N SER A 685 16.16 -29.49 -37.57
CA SER A 685 17.54 -29.04 -37.36
C SER A 685 17.81 -28.74 -35.86
N PRO A 686 19.07 -28.84 -35.37
CA PRO A 686 19.36 -28.64 -33.95
C PRO A 686 18.89 -27.29 -33.39
N ALA A 687 18.91 -26.23 -34.19
CA ALA A 687 18.37 -24.92 -33.82
C ALA A 687 16.83 -24.91 -33.72
N LEU A 688 16.15 -25.40 -34.76
CA LEU A 688 14.67 -25.47 -34.78
C LEU A 688 14.15 -26.36 -33.65
N ARG A 689 14.79 -27.51 -33.41
CA ARG A 689 14.43 -28.44 -32.33
C ARG A 689 14.52 -27.78 -30.95
N ARG A 690 15.58 -27.01 -30.68
CA ARG A 690 15.71 -26.24 -29.43
C ARG A 690 14.57 -25.24 -29.25
N ARG A 691 14.19 -24.52 -30.32
CA ARG A 691 13.11 -23.53 -30.23
C ARG A 691 11.73 -24.16 -30.06
N VAL A 692 11.47 -25.31 -30.71
CA VAL A 692 10.25 -26.09 -30.50
C VAL A 692 10.14 -26.61 -29.06
N PHE A 693 11.23 -27.12 -28.47
CA PHE A 693 11.26 -27.50 -27.06
C PHE A 693 10.98 -26.30 -26.13
N GLN A 694 11.65 -25.15 -26.33
CA GLN A 694 11.42 -23.94 -25.53
C GLN A 694 9.96 -23.45 -25.60
N CYS A 695 9.33 -23.49 -26.78
CA CYS A 695 7.92 -23.10 -26.92
C CYS A 695 6.98 -24.10 -26.22
N LEU A 696 7.26 -25.41 -26.31
CA LEU A 696 6.54 -26.45 -25.56
C LEU A 696 6.71 -26.31 -24.05
N GLU A 697 7.87 -25.88 -23.55
CA GLU A 697 8.13 -25.59 -22.13
C GLU A 697 7.18 -24.49 -21.59
N VAL A 698 6.81 -23.51 -22.43
CA VAL A 698 5.87 -22.43 -22.08
C VAL A 698 4.41 -22.87 -22.25
N ILE A 699 4.04 -23.40 -23.42
CA ILE A 699 2.62 -23.65 -23.74
C ILE A 699 2.09 -25.00 -23.25
N GLY A 700 2.97 -25.98 -23.08
CA GLY A 700 2.63 -27.39 -22.82
C GLY A 700 2.53 -27.78 -21.36
N GLN A 701 2.80 -26.87 -20.41
CA GLN A 701 2.83 -27.15 -18.97
C GLN A 701 1.56 -27.87 -18.48
N GLY A 702 1.72 -29.06 -17.89
CA GLY A 702 0.64 -29.93 -17.43
C GLY A 702 -0.22 -30.57 -18.53
N ASN A 703 0.17 -30.49 -19.81
CA ASN A 703 -0.58 -31.11 -20.91
C ASN A 703 -0.22 -32.60 -21.07
N ALA A 704 -1.20 -33.48 -20.85
CA ALA A 704 -1.02 -34.93 -20.92
C ALA A 704 -0.49 -35.44 -22.27
N THR A 705 -0.86 -34.82 -23.39
CA THR A 705 -0.37 -35.20 -24.73
C THR A 705 1.11 -34.87 -24.88
N ALA A 706 1.53 -33.66 -24.49
CA ALA A 706 2.94 -33.26 -24.51
C ALA A 706 3.78 -34.17 -23.62
N ILE A 707 3.34 -34.43 -22.39
CA ILE A 707 4.01 -35.32 -21.42
C ILE A 707 4.18 -36.73 -22.00
N ALA A 708 3.11 -37.33 -22.55
CA ALA A 708 3.15 -38.67 -23.13
C ALA A 708 4.12 -38.78 -24.31
N VAL A 709 4.15 -37.77 -25.19
CA VAL A 709 5.06 -37.71 -26.34
C VAL A 709 6.51 -37.57 -25.88
N LEU A 710 6.81 -36.68 -24.93
CA LEU A 710 8.17 -36.46 -24.43
C LEU A 710 8.71 -37.71 -23.70
N VAL A 711 7.89 -38.37 -22.88
CA VAL A 711 8.22 -39.66 -22.26
C VAL A 711 8.53 -40.73 -23.32
N GLN A 712 7.76 -40.79 -24.40
CA GLN A 712 8.01 -41.74 -25.50
C GLN A 712 9.28 -41.39 -26.29
N LEU A 713 9.60 -40.11 -26.45
CA LEU A 713 10.78 -39.61 -27.14
C LEU A 713 12.07 -39.91 -26.34
N ILE A 714 12.04 -39.77 -25.01
CA ILE A 714 13.11 -40.20 -24.06
C ILE A 714 13.38 -41.72 -24.12
N ARG A 715 12.34 -42.52 -24.39
CA ARG A 715 12.41 -43.99 -24.47
C ARG A 715 12.91 -44.51 -25.82
N THR A 716 12.66 -43.78 -26.91
CA THR A 716 12.93 -44.23 -28.29
C THR A 716 14.25 -43.70 -28.86
N ILE A 717 14.67 -42.50 -28.47
CA ILE A 717 15.93 -41.89 -28.95
C ILE A 717 17.14 -42.45 -28.20
N LYS A 718 18.22 -42.74 -28.93
CA LYS A 718 19.50 -43.27 -28.41
C LYS A 718 20.57 -42.19 -28.16
N ASP A 719 20.42 -41.01 -28.75
CA ASP A 719 21.35 -39.90 -28.60
C ASP A 719 21.27 -39.30 -27.19
N GLY A 720 22.39 -39.26 -26.47
CA GLY A 720 22.44 -38.81 -25.08
C GLY A 720 22.12 -37.32 -24.89
N ALA A 721 22.49 -36.46 -25.84
CA ALA A 721 22.22 -35.03 -25.78
C ALA A 721 20.73 -34.73 -26.06
N ILE A 722 20.12 -35.43 -27.03
CA ILE A 722 18.67 -35.33 -27.27
C ILE A 722 17.89 -35.90 -26.08
N ARG A 723 18.29 -37.06 -25.52
CA ARG A 723 17.64 -37.62 -24.31
C ARG A 723 17.73 -36.65 -23.13
N ARG A 724 18.89 -36.03 -22.91
CA ARG A 724 19.07 -35.00 -21.87
C ARG A 724 18.12 -33.82 -22.09
N GLN A 725 18.13 -33.22 -23.28
CA GLN A 725 17.27 -32.06 -23.58
C GLN A 725 15.79 -32.41 -23.41
N THR A 726 15.36 -33.58 -23.88
CA THR A 726 13.97 -34.01 -23.74
C THR A 726 13.57 -34.24 -22.28
N ALA A 727 14.48 -34.75 -21.44
CA ALA A 727 14.26 -34.89 -20.00
C ALA A 727 14.21 -33.53 -19.29
N GLU A 728 15.05 -32.57 -19.67
CA GLU A 728 15.01 -31.19 -19.16
C GLU A 728 13.68 -30.49 -19.51
N SER A 729 13.27 -30.55 -20.78
CA SER A 729 11.97 -29.99 -21.22
C SER A 729 10.78 -30.70 -20.57
N LEU A 730 10.85 -32.02 -20.36
CA LEU A 730 9.81 -32.77 -19.67
C LEU A 730 9.67 -32.35 -18.20
N GLU A 731 10.77 -32.10 -17.48
CA GLU A 731 10.67 -31.64 -16.09
C GLU A 731 10.07 -30.24 -15.98
N LYS A 732 10.44 -29.31 -16.86
CA LYS A 732 9.82 -27.98 -16.91
C LYS A 732 8.31 -28.02 -17.22
N ILE A 733 7.87 -29.00 -18.01
CA ILE A 733 6.46 -29.21 -18.40
C ILE A 733 5.67 -29.97 -17.32
N ASP A 734 6.34 -30.86 -16.59
CA ASP A 734 5.80 -31.74 -15.56
C ASP A 734 6.80 -31.82 -14.37
N PRO A 735 6.82 -30.80 -13.49
CA PRO A 735 7.83 -30.70 -12.43
C PRO A 735 7.80 -31.88 -11.48
N GLY A 736 8.97 -32.45 -11.20
CA GLY A 736 9.12 -33.68 -10.44
C GLY A 736 8.95 -34.97 -11.25
N ASN A 737 8.79 -34.93 -12.58
CA ASN A 737 8.56 -36.14 -13.39
C ASN A 737 9.66 -37.21 -13.15
N PRO A 738 9.29 -38.43 -12.68
CA PRO A 738 10.28 -39.44 -12.30
C PRO A 738 11.03 -40.04 -13.49
N THR A 739 10.48 -39.97 -14.71
CA THR A 739 11.20 -40.41 -15.93
C THR A 739 12.26 -39.40 -16.34
N ALA A 740 11.98 -38.10 -16.22
CA ALA A 740 12.95 -37.04 -16.48
C ALA A 740 14.13 -37.13 -15.48
N ILE A 741 13.83 -37.11 -14.18
CA ILE A 741 14.83 -37.13 -13.11
C ILE A 741 15.72 -38.39 -13.19
N ALA A 742 15.12 -39.57 -13.35
CA ALA A 742 15.89 -40.81 -13.45
C ALA A 742 16.82 -40.85 -14.67
N VAL A 743 16.46 -40.19 -15.79
CA VAL A 743 17.31 -40.11 -16.98
C VAL A 743 18.41 -39.07 -16.83
N LEU A 744 18.16 -37.92 -16.21
CA LEU A 744 19.21 -36.94 -15.92
C LEU A 744 20.25 -37.53 -14.93
N ILE A 745 19.81 -38.20 -13.86
CA ILE A 745 20.69 -38.92 -12.91
C ILE A 745 21.36 -40.15 -13.56
N GLN A 746 20.78 -40.76 -14.59
CA GLN A 746 21.48 -41.77 -15.39
C GLN A 746 22.65 -41.15 -16.17
N LEU A 747 22.45 -39.94 -16.73
CA LEU A 747 23.43 -39.28 -17.59
C LEU A 747 24.58 -38.64 -16.81
N THR A 748 24.44 -38.32 -15.52
CA THR A 748 25.56 -37.86 -14.68
C THR A 748 26.60 -38.93 -14.33
N LYS A 749 26.39 -40.21 -14.70
CA LYS A 749 27.31 -41.31 -14.34
C LYS A 749 28.59 -41.33 -15.19
N PRO A 750 29.72 -41.88 -14.67
CA PRO A 750 30.99 -41.99 -15.42
C PRO A 750 30.93 -42.79 -16.74
N THR A 751 29.89 -43.59 -16.94
CA THR A 751 29.60 -44.30 -18.19
C THR A 751 29.18 -43.39 -19.35
N THR A 752 28.87 -42.13 -19.07
CA THR A 752 28.39 -41.13 -20.04
C THR A 752 29.56 -40.24 -20.50
N PRO A 753 29.65 -39.88 -21.81
CA PRO A 753 30.68 -38.96 -22.30
C PRO A 753 30.70 -37.64 -21.55
N GLU A 754 31.92 -37.15 -21.25
CA GLU A 754 32.23 -35.96 -20.44
C GLU A 754 31.31 -34.75 -20.68
N VAL A 755 31.11 -34.39 -21.96
CA VAL A 755 30.26 -33.26 -22.36
C VAL A 755 28.80 -33.46 -21.95
N ILE A 756 28.24 -34.64 -22.21
CA ILE A 756 26.85 -34.98 -21.87
C ILE A 756 26.69 -35.12 -20.35
N ARG A 757 27.73 -35.61 -19.65
CA ARG A 757 27.77 -35.66 -18.17
C ARG A 757 27.68 -34.26 -17.57
N ARG A 758 28.52 -33.33 -18.04
CA ARG A 758 28.53 -31.91 -17.62
C ARG A 758 27.20 -31.21 -17.95
N GLU A 759 26.66 -31.39 -19.16
CA GLU A 759 25.34 -30.85 -19.50
C GLU A 759 24.23 -31.43 -18.61
N ALA A 760 24.30 -32.71 -18.21
CA ALA A 760 23.32 -33.31 -17.31
C ALA A 760 23.41 -32.76 -15.87
N VAL A 761 24.62 -32.53 -15.35
CA VAL A 761 24.84 -31.84 -14.06
C VAL A 761 24.33 -30.40 -14.09
N TYR A 762 24.44 -29.72 -15.24
CA TYR A 762 23.83 -28.40 -15.45
C TYR A 762 22.29 -28.49 -15.45
N SER A 763 21.69 -29.36 -16.29
CA SER A 763 20.24 -29.54 -16.32
C SER A 763 19.66 -29.89 -14.94
N LEU A 764 20.35 -30.70 -14.13
CA LEU A 764 19.96 -31.00 -12.75
C LEU A 764 19.93 -29.78 -11.81
N GLY A 765 20.65 -28.70 -12.12
CA GLY A 765 20.59 -27.44 -11.37
C GLY A 765 19.48 -26.48 -11.83
N GLU A 766 18.90 -26.70 -13.00
CA GLU A 766 17.83 -25.88 -13.57
C GLU A 766 16.43 -26.45 -13.31
N VAL A 767 16.34 -27.74 -12.95
CA VAL A 767 15.10 -28.52 -12.76
C VAL A 767 14.84 -28.79 -11.28
N SER A 768 13.57 -28.87 -10.86
CA SER A 768 13.14 -29.34 -9.53
C SER A 768 13.91 -28.77 -8.31
N ARG A 769 13.68 -27.49 -7.98
CA ARG A 769 14.18 -26.88 -6.72
C ARG A 769 13.80 -27.72 -5.49
N GLY A 770 14.73 -27.91 -4.56
CA GLY A 770 14.51 -28.66 -3.31
C GLY A 770 14.43 -30.18 -3.45
N ASN A 771 14.56 -30.75 -4.64
CA ASN A 771 14.41 -32.20 -4.83
C ASN A 771 15.59 -32.98 -4.23
N ALA A 772 15.31 -33.69 -3.13
CA ALA A 772 16.31 -34.43 -2.37
C ALA A 772 17.09 -35.46 -3.22
N GLN A 773 16.46 -36.16 -4.17
CA GLN A 773 17.17 -37.14 -5.01
C GLN A 773 18.21 -36.48 -5.92
N ILE A 774 17.91 -35.27 -6.41
CA ILE A 774 18.85 -34.48 -7.22
C ILE A 774 19.98 -33.94 -6.34
N ILE A 775 19.65 -33.38 -5.17
CA ILE A 775 20.63 -32.83 -4.24
C ILE A 775 21.63 -33.92 -3.79
N THR A 776 21.15 -35.08 -3.33
CA THR A 776 22.02 -36.20 -2.95
C THR A 776 22.85 -36.71 -4.15
N ALA A 777 22.30 -36.71 -5.38
CA ALA A 777 23.06 -37.09 -6.58
C ALA A 777 24.18 -36.09 -6.92
N LEU A 778 23.95 -34.78 -6.75
CA LEU A 778 24.97 -33.74 -6.94
C LEU A 778 26.04 -33.77 -5.83
N VAL A 779 25.63 -33.97 -4.56
CA VAL A 779 26.54 -34.08 -3.41
C VAL A 779 27.48 -35.29 -3.56
N ASN A 780 26.95 -36.46 -3.93
CA ASN A 780 27.79 -37.64 -4.20
C ASN A 780 28.78 -37.38 -5.35
N LEU A 781 28.31 -36.72 -6.41
CA LEU A 781 29.11 -36.41 -7.60
C LEU A 781 30.28 -35.44 -7.30
N LEU A 782 30.21 -34.60 -6.26
CA LEU A 782 31.34 -33.78 -5.80
C LEU A 782 32.53 -34.60 -5.25
N GLY A 783 32.28 -35.84 -4.80
CA GLY A 783 33.28 -36.80 -4.35
C GLY A 783 33.65 -37.86 -5.41
N ASP A 784 32.73 -38.22 -6.30
CA ASP A 784 32.96 -39.22 -7.36
C ASP A 784 33.81 -38.68 -8.55
N THR A 785 34.14 -37.39 -8.60
CA THR A 785 34.88 -36.81 -9.73
C THR A 785 36.00 -35.82 -9.33
N GLU A 786 37.19 -36.03 -9.91
CA GLU A 786 38.32 -35.09 -9.81
C GLU A 786 38.24 -33.95 -10.83
N ASP A 787 37.30 -33.99 -11.79
CA ASP A 787 37.17 -32.96 -12.81
C ASP A 787 36.64 -31.64 -12.22
N ILE A 788 37.53 -30.67 -12.06
CA ILE A 788 37.30 -29.35 -11.46
C ILE A 788 36.09 -28.65 -12.08
N TYR A 789 35.91 -28.75 -13.40
CA TYR A 789 34.79 -28.10 -14.08
C TYR A 789 33.44 -28.78 -13.80
N THR A 790 33.40 -30.11 -13.77
CA THR A 790 32.21 -30.86 -13.34
C THR A 790 31.90 -30.62 -11.86
N ARG A 791 32.92 -30.54 -10.97
CA ARG A 791 32.73 -30.13 -9.55
C ARG A 791 32.14 -28.72 -9.48
N TRP A 792 32.69 -27.75 -10.23
CA TRP A 792 32.21 -26.37 -10.26
C TRP A 792 30.75 -26.25 -10.72
N ILE A 793 30.33 -26.94 -11.79
CA ILE A 793 28.91 -26.98 -12.18
C ILE A 793 28.05 -27.58 -11.06
N ALA A 794 28.49 -28.67 -10.41
CA ALA A 794 27.74 -29.30 -9.33
C ALA A 794 27.56 -28.39 -8.10
N VAL A 795 28.60 -27.61 -7.73
CA VAL A 795 28.52 -26.56 -6.70
C VAL A 795 27.47 -25.51 -7.11
N SER A 796 27.57 -24.97 -8.33
CA SER A 796 26.64 -23.95 -8.84
C SER A 796 25.18 -24.47 -8.91
N SER A 797 24.98 -25.72 -9.33
CA SER A 797 23.68 -26.40 -9.34
C SER A 797 23.12 -26.57 -7.91
N LEU A 798 23.93 -26.95 -6.93
CA LEU A 798 23.52 -26.99 -5.53
C LEU A 798 23.15 -25.59 -5.01
N GLY A 799 23.87 -24.55 -5.42
CA GLY A 799 23.53 -23.15 -5.14
C GLY A 799 22.17 -22.68 -5.68
N LYS A 800 21.60 -23.39 -6.67
CA LYS A 800 20.29 -23.08 -7.28
C LYS A 800 19.12 -23.87 -6.69
N ILE A 801 19.35 -25.13 -6.28
CA ILE A 801 18.29 -26.05 -5.83
C ILE A 801 18.34 -26.38 -4.33
N GLY A 802 19.46 -26.11 -3.65
CA GLY A 802 19.76 -26.58 -2.31
C GLY A 802 19.28 -25.69 -1.15
N THR A 803 18.41 -24.71 -1.41
CA THR A 803 17.90 -23.75 -0.40
C THR A 803 17.41 -24.46 0.87
N GLY A 804 18.04 -24.15 2.01
CA GLY A 804 17.72 -24.78 3.31
C GLY A 804 18.10 -26.27 3.44
N ASN A 805 18.65 -26.91 2.42
CA ASN A 805 19.01 -28.32 2.47
C ASN A 805 20.34 -28.55 3.21
N ARG A 806 20.29 -29.32 4.30
CA ARG A 806 21.45 -29.59 5.16
C ARG A 806 22.59 -30.35 4.47
N GLU A 807 22.31 -31.27 3.55
CA GLU A 807 23.36 -32.00 2.81
C GLU A 807 24.10 -31.06 1.87
N ALA A 808 23.37 -30.23 1.12
CA ALA A 808 23.95 -29.21 0.25
C ALA A 808 24.81 -28.21 1.05
N ILE A 809 24.26 -27.64 2.13
CA ILE A 809 24.99 -26.71 3.01
C ILE A 809 26.28 -27.36 3.55
N THR A 810 26.21 -28.59 4.05
CA THR A 810 27.38 -29.30 4.60
C THR A 810 28.45 -29.57 3.53
N ALA A 811 28.05 -29.92 2.31
CA ALA A 811 28.97 -30.14 1.20
C ALA A 811 29.66 -28.82 0.75
N LEU A 812 28.91 -27.71 0.67
CA LEU A 812 29.48 -26.40 0.37
C LEU A 812 30.47 -25.93 1.44
N GLU A 813 30.12 -26.08 2.72
CA GLU A 813 31.02 -25.73 3.84
C GLU A 813 32.33 -26.53 3.82
N GLN A 814 32.32 -27.80 3.39
CA GLN A 814 33.54 -28.60 3.25
C GLN A 814 34.45 -28.08 2.13
N LEU A 815 33.89 -27.51 1.06
CA LEU A 815 34.64 -26.92 -0.05
C LEU A 815 35.22 -25.53 0.26
N LEU A 816 34.89 -24.92 1.40
CA LEU A 816 35.49 -23.66 1.85
C LEU A 816 36.83 -23.83 2.59
N VAL A 817 37.22 -25.06 2.93
CA VAL A 817 38.43 -25.36 3.71
C VAL A 817 39.71 -24.99 2.95
N SER A 818 40.73 -24.51 3.68
CA SER A 818 42.03 -24.14 3.12
C SER A 818 42.75 -25.35 2.50
N GLY A 819 43.01 -25.25 1.19
CA GLY A 819 43.62 -26.32 0.39
C GLY A 819 42.80 -26.73 -0.84
N GLU A 820 41.49 -26.46 -0.87
CA GLU A 820 40.68 -26.56 -2.09
C GLU A 820 41.01 -25.43 -3.08
N GLN A 821 40.68 -25.65 -4.36
CA GLN A 821 41.01 -24.67 -5.40
C GLN A 821 40.19 -23.37 -5.25
N LEU A 822 40.83 -22.22 -5.45
CA LEU A 822 40.22 -20.89 -5.31
C LEU A 822 38.89 -20.74 -6.10
N LEU A 823 38.79 -21.32 -7.30
CA LEU A 823 37.56 -21.32 -8.10
C LEU A 823 36.40 -22.05 -7.40
N LEU A 824 36.67 -23.18 -6.73
CA LEU A 824 35.67 -23.93 -5.96
C LEU A 824 35.34 -23.26 -4.64
N ARG A 825 36.33 -22.67 -3.94
CA ARG A 825 36.08 -21.86 -2.73
C ARG A 825 35.17 -20.66 -3.03
N LYS A 826 35.42 -19.94 -4.15
CA LYS A 826 34.57 -18.83 -4.63
C LYS A 826 33.15 -19.26 -4.98
N GLU A 827 32.99 -20.27 -5.86
CA GLU A 827 31.65 -20.73 -6.27
C GLU A 827 30.86 -21.31 -5.08
N SER A 828 31.54 -21.97 -4.14
CA SER A 828 30.93 -22.50 -2.92
C SER A 828 30.46 -21.37 -2.00
N LEU A 829 31.22 -20.28 -1.88
CA LEU A 829 30.85 -19.10 -1.08
C LEU A 829 29.58 -18.41 -1.62
N ASP A 830 29.54 -18.14 -2.93
CA ASP A 830 28.37 -17.54 -3.59
C ASP A 830 27.16 -18.50 -3.58
N SER A 831 27.38 -19.79 -3.81
CA SER A 831 26.34 -20.83 -3.68
C SER A 831 25.80 -20.95 -2.26
N LEU A 832 26.66 -20.84 -1.23
CA LEU A 832 26.26 -20.88 0.17
C LEU A 832 25.46 -19.62 0.55
N GLY A 833 25.86 -18.45 0.05
CA GLY A 833 25.09 -17.21 0.19
C GLY A 833 23.68 -17.28 -0.42
N LYS A 834 23.50 -18.05 -1.51
CA LYS A 834 22.18 -18.29 -2.12
C LYS A 834 21.30 -19.26 -1.32
N ILE A 835 21.86 -20.32 -0.73
CA ILE A 835 21.07 -21.36 -0.04
C ILE A 835 20.95 -21.20 1.47
N ALA A 836 21.84 -20.42 2.08
CA ALA A 836 21.93 -20.14 3.52
C ALA A 836 22.55 -18.75 3.78
N PRO A 837 21.89 -17.64 3.39
CA PRO A 837 22.44 -16.28 3.48
C PRO A 837 22.80 -15.82 4.89
N THR A 838 22.28 -16.47 5.93
CA THR A 838 22.58 -16.21 7.34
C THR A 838 23.69 -17.09 7.91
N ASN A 839 24.44 -17.83 7.07
CA ASN A 839 25.52 -18.69 7.54
C ASN A 839 26.75 -17.83 7.96
N PRO A 840 27.16 -17.85 9.25
CA PRO A 840 28.24 -16.99 9.74
C PRO A 840 29.61 -17.25 9.11
N LYS A 841 29.80 -18.42 8.46
CA LYS A 841 31.04 -18.72 7.73
C LYS A 841 31.24 -17.83 6.50
N ILE A 842 30.17 -17.30 5.92
CA ILE A 842 30.24 -16.48 4.69
C ILE A 842 31.14 -15.26 4.92
N ILE A 843 30.96 -14.55 6.05
CA ILE A 843 31.72 -13.33 6.36
C ILE A 843 33.17 -13.69 6.65
N ALA A 844 33.41 -14.62 7.57
CA ALA A 844 34.76 -15.06 7.95
C ALA A 844 35.58 -15.53 6.73
N THR A 845 35.02 -16.41 5.89
CA THR A 845 35.71 -16.90 4.69
C THR A 845 35.85 -15.83 3.60
N SER A 846 34.94 -14.85 3.51
CA SER A 846 35.13 -13.69 2.61
C SER A 846 36.35 -12.85 3.02
N ILE A 847 36.54 -12.64 4.32
CA ILE A 847 37.69 -11.92 4.87
C ILE A 847 38.99 -12.72 4.68
N GLU A 848 38.96 -14.04 4.94
CA GLU A 848 40.10 -14.94 4.67
C GLU A 848 40.52 -14.89 3.18
N LEU A 849 39.58 -15.00 2.24
CA LEU A 849 39.88 -14.98 0.80
C LEU A 849 40.45 -13.63 0.30
N MET A 850 40.06 -12.52 0.92
CA MET A 850 40.69 -11.22 0.68
C MET A 850 42.12 -11.18 1.21
N GLN A 851 42.41 -11.76 2.38
CA GLN A 851 43.75 -11.80 2.96
C GLN A 851 44.69 -12.80 2.25
N GLU A 852 44.14 -13.88 1.69
CA GLU A 852 44.89 -14.86 0.87
C GLU A 852 45.33 -14.31 -0.50
N THR A 853 44.68 -13.26 -1.04
CA THR A 853 44.86 -12.85 -2.44
C THR A 853 44.98 -11.33 -2.63
N ASN A 854 45.90 -10.89 -3.50
CA ASN A 854 46.01 -9.50 -3.94
C ASN A 854 45.34 -9.30 -5.32
N ASP A 855 44.17 -9.89 -5.53
CA ASP A 855 43.44 -9.85 -6.79
C ASP A 855 42.23 -8.91 -6.71
N GLU A 856 42.26 -7.84 -7.51
CA GLU A 856 41.22 -6.81 -7.62
C GLU A 856 39.90 -7.32 -8.28
N ALA A 857 39.85 -8.55 -8.78
CA ALA A 857 38.57 -9.24 -9.06
C ALA A 857 38.01 -9.88 -7.77
N THR A 858 38.81 -10.67 -7.06
CA THR A 858 38.46 -11.28 -5.76
C THR A 858 38.06 -10.24 -4.70
N HIS A 859 38.79 -9.12 -4.59
CA HIS A 859 38.44 -8.04 -3.65
C HIS A 859 37.08 -7.40 -3.96
N ARG A 860 36.69 -7.34 -5.24
CA ARG A 860 35.39 -6.81 -5.68
C ARG A 860 34.25 -7.79 -5.41
N GLU A 861 34.47 -9.07 -5.65
CA GLU A 861 33.53 -10.15 -5.30
C GLU A 861 33.30 -10.19 -3.77
N VAL A 862 34.37 -10.13 -2.98
CA VAL A 862 34.29 -9.99 -1.51
C VAL A 862 33.53 -8.73 -1.11
N ALA A 863 33.83 -7.57 -1.71
CA ALA A 863 33.10 -6.35 -1.42
C ALA A 863 31.60 -6.45 -1.76
N GLU A 864 31.23 -7.16 -2.83
CA GLU A 864 29.84 -7.42 -3.19
C GLU A 864 29.15 -8.40 -2.21
N HIS A 865 29.84 -9.45 -1.75
CA HIS A 865 29.32 -10.38 -0.74
C HIS A 865 29.08 -9.69 0.61
N LEU A 866 30.07 -8.93 1.11
CA LEU A 866 29.92 -8.15 2.35
C LEU A 866 28.77 -7.13 2.24
N GLY A 867 28.53 -6.56 1.05
CA GLY A 867 27.39 -5.68 0.77
C GLY A 867 26.02 -6.36 0.62
N LYS A 868 25.94 -7.70 0.78
CA LYS A 868 24.71 -8.50 0.67
C LYS A 868 24.34 -9.22 1.96
N PHE A 869 25.30 -9.54 2.82
CA PHE A 869 25.13 -10.45 3.95
C PHE A 869 25.53 -9.78 5.28
N ASP A 870 24.63 -9.88 6.27
CA ASP A 870 24.74 -9.31 7.63
C ASP A 870 24.85 -7.77 7.72
N PRO A 871 23.75 -7.03 7.43
CA PRO A 871 23.65 -5.60 7.71
C PRO A 871 23.98 -5.27 9.17
N GLY A 872 24.89 -4.30 9.38
CA GLY A 872 25.40 -3.90 10.69
C GLY A 872 26.71 -4.57 11.12
N ASN A 873 27.25 -5.54 10.35
CA ASN A 873 28.46 -6.25 10.74
C ASN A 873 29.72 -5.35 10.75
N PRO A 874 30.41 -5.19 11.90
CA PRO A 874 31.53 -4.25 12.02
C PRO A 874 32.78 -4.69 11.25
N ASP A 875 33.04 -6.00 11.14
CA ASP A 875 34.19 -6.53 10.41
C ASP A 875 34.01 -6.32 8.90
N ALA A 876 32.78 -6.54 8.41
CA ALA A 876 32.40 -6.24 7.03
C ALA A 876 32.56 -4.76 6.68
N ILE A 877 32.11 -3.86 7.57
CA ILE A 877 32.28 -2.40 7.41
C ILE A 877 33.76 -2.03 7.40
N SER A 878 34.55 -2.53 8.37
CA SER A 878 36.00 -2.27 8.44
C SER A 878 36.73 -2.68 7.15
N VAL A 879 36.40 -3.84 6.59
CA VAL A 879 37.01 -4.34 5.36
C VAL A 879 36.63 -3.50 4.13
N LEU A 880 35.39 -3.03 4.03
CA LEU A 880 34.98 -2.13 2.94
C LEU A 880 35.59 -0.73 3.07
N LEU A 881 35.75 -0.24 4.30
CA LEU A 881 36.48 1.00 4.59
C LEU A 881 37.98 0.87 4.26
N GLU A 882 38.58 -0.29 4.49
CA GLU A 882 39.95 -0.61 4.04
C GLU A 882 40.02 -0.59 2.51
N LEU A 883 39.18 -1.37 1.81
CA LEU A 883 39.17 -1.46 0.34
C LEU A 883 38.96 -0.09 -0.35
N LEU A 884 38.19 0.83 0.24
CA LEU A 884 38.04 2.21 -0.26
C LEU A 884 39.34 3.04 -0.20
N GLN A 885 40.24 2.71 0.73
CA GLN A 885 41.49 3.41 1.01
C GLN A 885 42.71 2.74 0.38
N THR A 886 42.76 1.41 0.32
CA THR A 886 43.94 0.62 -0.09
C THR A 886 43.90 0.19 -1.56
N SER A 887 42.72 -0.13 -2.11
CA SER A 887 42.61 -0.53 -3.52
C SER A 887 43.02 0.62 -4.46
N THR A 888 43.66 0.26 -5.57
CA THR A 888 43.98 1.22 -6.64
C THR A 888 43.00 1.12 -7.81
N ASN A 889 42.11 0.12 -7.80
CA ASN A 889 41.17 -0.15 -8.86
C ASN A 889 39.84 0.60 -8.65
N GLU A 890 39.46 1.41 -9.63
CA GLU A 890 38.22 2.19 -9.58
C GLU A 890 36.97 1.30 -9.43
N PHE A 891 36.93 0.11 -10.03
CA PHE A 891 35.79 -0.81 -9.90
C PHE A 891 35.66 -1.41 -8.50
N THR A 892 36.77 -1.79 -7.86
CA THR A 892 36.77 -2.28 -6.47
C THR A 892 36.29 -1.18 -5.52
N ARG A 893 36.77 0.06 -5.69
CA ARG A 893 36.36 1.21 -4.87
C ARG A 893 34.89 1.61 -5.11
N ARG A 894 34.40 1.54 -6.36
CA ARG A 894 32.97 1.72 -6.69
C ARG A 894 32.10 0.70 -5.97
N GLN A 895 32.48 -0.58 -6.01
CA GLN A 895 31.75 -1.64 -5.33
C GLN A 895 31.78 -1.46 -3.80
N ALA A 896 32.92 -1.11 -3.22
CA ALA A 896 33.03 -0.91 -1.78
C ALA A 896 32.16 0.26 -1.27
N ALA A 897 32.10 1.38 -2.02
CA ALA A 897 31.17 2.48 -1.71
C ALA A 897 29.69 2.04 -1.79
N ALA A 898 29.31 1.33 -2.85
CA ALA A 898 27.94 0.86 -3.06
C ALA A 898 27.51 -0.23 -2.05
N SER A 899 28.46 -1.01 -1.52
CA SER A 899 28.22 -1.98 -0.46
C SER A 899 28.06 -1.31 0.92
N LEU A 900 28.86 -0.29 1.24
CA LEU A 900 28.72 0.46 2.50
C LEU A 900 27.36 1.16 2.64
N GLY A 901 26.76 1.61 1.52
CA GLY A 901 25.40 2.17 1.51
C GLY A 901 24.29 1.18 1.90
N LYS A 902 24.56 -0.12 1.88
CA LYS A 902 23.57 -1.19 2.13
C LYS A 902 23.66 -1.82 3.51
N ILE A 903 24.81 -1.72 4.18
CA ILE A 903 25.09 -2.50 5.39
C ILE A 903 24.52 -1.83 6.64
N ASP A 904 24.66 -0.51 6.81
CA ASP A 904 24.11 0.17 7.99
C ASP A 904 23.73 1.64 7.71
N PRO A 905 22.43 1.97 7.64
CA PRO A 905 21.93 3.33 7.53
C PRO A 905 22.33 4.27 8.67
N ASN A 906 22.64 3.76 9.86
CA ASN A 906 22.93 4.57 11.04
C ASN A 906 24.43 4.75 11.30
N ASN A 907 25.31 4.17 10.47
CA ASN A 907 26.74 4.19 10.73
C ASN A 907 27.37 5.57 10.42
N LEU A 908 27.75 6.28 11.48
CA LEU A 908 28.39 7.60 11.41
C LEU A 908 29.77 7.57 10.71
N GLU A 909 30.49 6.45 10.73
CA GLU A 909 31.78 6.30 10.06
C GLU A 909 31.63 6.05 8.56
N SER A 910 30.64 5.25 8.15
CA SER A 910 30.21 5.14 6.74
C SER A 910 29.76 6.50 6.20
N LEU A 911 28.89 7.23 6.93
CA LEU A 911 28.43 8.58 6.59
C LEU A 911 29.60 9.54 6.35
N ARG A 912 30.50 9.64 7.34
CA ARG A 912 31.71 10.47 7.26
C ARG A 912 32.60 10.07 6.08
N THR A 913 32.76 8.78 5.83
CA THR A 913 33.64 8.27 4.77
C THR A 913 33.06 8.54 3.38
N LEU A 914 31.75 8.41 3.17
CA LEU A 914 31.11 8.81 1.90
C LEU A 914 31.25 10.33 1.65
N ILE A 915 31.03 11.17 2.67
CA ILE A 915 31.24 12.63 2.57
C ILE A 915 32.71 12.95 2.22
N GLN A 916 33.67 12.29 2.85
CA GLN A 916 35.10 12.44 2.53
C GLN A 916 35.43 11.96 1.11
N LEU A 917 34.89 10.81 0.68
CA LEU A 917 35.09 10.23 -0.65
C LEU A 917 34.55 11.14 -1.76
N ILE A 918 33.34 11.69 -1.58
CA ILE A 918 32.73 12.70 -2.45
C ILE A 918 33.64 13.92 -2.62
N GLY A 919 34.21 14.41 -1.51
CA GLY A 919 35.09 15.58 -1.49
C GLY A 919 36.49 15.34 -2.07
N SER A 920 37.02 14.12 -1.98
CA SER A 920 38.38 13.77 -2.40
C SER A 920 38.48 13.22 -3.82
N THR A 921 37.49 12.45 -4.28
CA THR A 921 37.56 11.77 -5.58
C THR A 921 37.44 12.76 -6.76
N GLN A 922 38.14 12.49 -7.86
CA GLN A 922 37.92 13.15 -9.15
C GLN A 922 37.17 12.27 -10.17
N ASP A 923 37.05 10.96 -9.89
CA ASP A 923 36.19 10.07 -10.67
C ASP A 923 34.73 10.49 -10.49
N ARG A 924 34.05 10.68 -11.62
CA ARG A 924 32.66 11.10 -11.74
C ARG A 924 31.71 10.03 -11.22
N ASP A 925 32.02 8.77 -11.48
CA ASP A 925 31.14 7.64 -11.22
C ASP A 925 31.21 7.28 -9.72
N ILE A 926 32.42 7.22 -9.14
CA ILE A 926 32.61 7.11 -7.68
C ILE A 926 31.91 8.28 -6.97
N ARG A 927 32.00 9.52 -7.49
CA ARG A 927 31.33 10.66 -6.85
C ARG A 927 29.81 10.51 -6.89
N SER A 928 29.22 10.12 -8.02
CA SER A 928 27.77 9.92 -8.15
C SER A 928 27.28 8.73 -7.31
N LEU A 929 27.97 7.59 -7.31
CA LEU A 929 27.63 6.43 -6.46
C LEU A 929 27.71 6.77 -4.97
N ALA A 930 28.79 7.41 -4.51
CA ALA A 930 28.91 7.85 -3.12
C ALA A 930 27.84 8.89 -2.75
N THR A 931 27.40 9.72 -3.70
CA THR A 931 26.27 10.65 -3.52
C THR A 931 24.96 9.90 -3.34
N GLU A 932 24.69 8.85 -4.12
CA GLU A 932 23.48 8.05 -4.01
C GLU A 932 23.45 7.19 -2.73
N SER A 933 24.56 6.54 -2.36
CA SER A 933 24.67 5.83 -1.09
C SER A 933 24.54 6.76 0.13
N LEU A 934 25.04 8.00 0.03
CA LEU A 934 24.79 9.04 1.04
C LEU A 934 23.29 9.43 1.09
N GLY A 935 22.56 9.27 -0.01
CA GLY A 935 21.09 9.36 -0.06
C GLY A 935 20.33 8.16 0.50
N GLU A 936 21.02 7.06 0.83
CA GLU A 936 20.41 5.84 1.40
C GLU A 936 20.64 5.75 2.91
N ILE A 937 21.84 6.16 3.37
CA ILE A 937 22.18 6.19 4.81
C ILE A 937 22.03 7.59 5.45
N GLY A 938 21.83 8.65 4.68
CA GLY A 938 21.84 10.04 5.16
C GLY A 938 20.58 10.56 5.82
N LEU A 939 19.60 9.72 6.18
CA LEU A 939 18.26 10.17 6.59
C LEU A 939 18.30 11.22 7.72
N ASN A 940 17.75 12.41 7.45
CA ASN A 940 17.74 13.60 8.31
C ASN A 940 19.13 14.11 8.77
N ASN A 941 20.23 13.56 8.27
CA ASN A 941 21.58 13.92 8.72
C ASN A 941 22.01 15.30 8.17
N PRO A 942 22.29 16.32 9.01
CA PRO A 942 22.57 17.68 8.52
C PRO A 942 23.82 17.77 7.65
N ALA A 943 24.86 16.99 7.95
CA ALA A 943 26.12 16.98 7.18
C ALA A 943 25.94 16.32 5.80
N ALA A 944 25.08 15.29 5.71
CA ALA A 944 24.68 14.69 4.44
C ALA A 944 23.89 15.71 3.59
N ILE A 945 22.83 16.30 4.15
CA ILE A 945 21.96 17.29 3.48
C ILE A 945 22.79 18.48 2.94
N ALA A 946 23.65 19.08 3.78
CA ALA A 946 24.51 20.19 3.37
C ALA A 946 25.53 19.79 2.28
N THR A 947 26.03 18.55 2.31
CA THR A 947 26.91 18.01 1.26
C THR A 947 26.18 17.86 -0.07
N LEU A 948 24.96 17.32 -0.07
CA LEU A 948 24.13 17.17 -1.27
C LEU A 948 23.70 18.52 -1.84
N ILE A 949 23.26 19.47 -1.01
CA ILE A 949 22.95 20.86 -1.41
C ILE A 949 24.15 21.49 -2.12
N ARG A 950 25.35 21.35 -1.55
CA ARG A 950 26.60 21.86 -2.15
C ARG A 950 26.92 21.18 -3.48
N LEU A 951 26.71 19.87 -3.62
CA LEU A 951 26.92 19.15 -4.88
C LEU A 951 25.95 19.63 -5.97
N LEU A 952 24.66 19.68 -5.66
CA LEU A 952 23.60 20.11 -6.56
C LEU A 952 23.85 21.52 -7.11
N GLN A 953 24.30 22.45 -6.27
CA GLN A 953 24.63 23.82 -6.65
C GLN A 953 25.96 23.99 -7.40
N ARG A 954 27.02 23.24 -7.02
CA ARG A 954 28.41 23.56 -7.42
C ARG A 954 29.11 22.51 -8.30
N SER A 955 28.52 21.32 -8.49
CA SER A 955 29.07 20.32 -9.41
C SER A 955 28.94 20.79 -10.86
N THR A 956 29.96 20.53 -11.68
CA THR A 956 29.89 20.68 -13.14
C THR A 956 29.39 19.43 -13.86
N ASN A 957 29.28 18.30 -13.15
CA ASN A 957 28.73 17.05 -13.68
C ASN A 957 27.22 16.99 -13.44
N LEU A 958 26.44 16.90 -14.52
CA LEU A 958 24.98 16.76 -14.50
C LEU A 958 24.51 15.53 -13.72
N GLU A 959 25.17 14.38 -13.89
CA GLU A 959 24.76 13.14 -13.23
C GLU A 959 24.93 13.24 -11.71
N THR A 960 26.05 13.80 -11.24
CA THR A 960 26.26 14.02 -9.80
C THR A 960 25.23 15.01 -9.21
N ARG A 961 24.70 15.94 -10.01
CA ARG A 961 23.61 16.84 -9.59
C ARG A 961 22.26 16.12 -9.56
N ARG A 962 22.01 15.23 -10.53
CA ARG A 962 20.83 14.36 -10.56
C ARG A 962 20.80 13.44 -9.34
N CYS A 963 21.89 12.72 -9.07
CA CYS A 963 22.07 11.92 -7.85
C CYS A 963 21.89 12.76 -6.58
N ALA A 964 22.40 14.01 -6.53
CA ALA A 964 22.26 14.87 -5.37
C ALA A 964 20.81 15.35 -5.14
N ALA A 965 20.06 15.68 -6.20
CA ALA A 965 18.63 16.00 -6.10
C ALA A 965 17.83 14.79 -5.59
N LYS A 966 17.94 13.64 -6.28
CA LYS A 966 17.33 12.36 -5.90
C LYS A 966 17.59 11.98 -4.44
N SER A 967 18.83 12.18 -3.99
CA SER A 967 19.25 11.87 -2.63
C SER A 967 18.66 12.83 -1.60
N LEU A 968 18.57 14.13 -1.90
CA LEU A 968 17.83 15.09 -1.06
C LEU A 968 16.36 14.70 -0.94
N GLY A 969 15.73 14.26 -2.04
CA GLY A 969 14.37 13.70 -2.04
C GLY A 969 14.18 12.52 -1.08
N LYS A 970 15.20 11.67 -0.90
CA LYS A 970 15.19 10.57 0.08
C LYS A 970 15.43 11.03 1.53
N ILE A 971 16.38 11.95 1.77
CA ILE A 971 16.94 12.19 3.12
C ILE A 971 16.51 13.49 3.82
N ALA A 972 15.83 14.41 3.13
CA ALA A 972 15.58 15.77 3.65
C ALA A 972 14.09 16.15 3.83
N PRO A 973 13.17 15.26 4.27
CA PRO A 973 11.73 15.55 4.39
C PRO A 973 11.47 16.81 5.23
N GLY A 974 10.67 17.74 4.70
CA GLY A 974 10.37 19.03 5.35
C GLY A 974 11.54 20.00 5.51
N ASN A 975 12.75 19.68 5.05
CA ASN A 975 13.92 20.55 5.20
C ASN A 975 13.80 21.81 4.33
N LYS A 976 13.62 22.95 4.99
CA LYS A 976 13.36 24.25 4.34
C LYS A 976 14.49 24.69 3.40
N GLU A 977 15.75 24.40 3.72
CA GLU A 977 16.89 24.76 2.84
C GLU A 977 16.94 23.88 1.59
N ALA A 978 16.77 22.56 1.75
CA ALA A 978 16.73 21.63 0.62
C ALA A 978 15.62 22.00 -0.38
N ILE A 979 14.41 22.28 0.13
CA ILE A 979 13.25 22.71 -0.67
C ILE A 979 13.57 24.04 -1.41
N ALA A 980 14.04 25.07 -0.68
CA ALA A 980 14.38 26.37 -1.29
C ALA A 980 15.49 26.26 -2.36
N VAL A 981 16.47 25.38 -2.16
CA VAL A 981 17.53 25.13 -3.14
C VAL A 981 16.99 24.39 -4.37
N LEU A 982 16.13 23.37 -4.18
CA LEU A 982 15.52 22.61 -5.27
C LEU A 982 14.63 23.50 -6.16
N ILE A 983 13.76 24.34 -5.60
CA ILE A 983 12.96 25.33 -6.37
C ILE A 983 13.88 26.22 -7.21
N LYS A 984 14.92 26.77 -6.59
CA LYS A 984 15.91 27.61 -7.28
C LYS A 984 16.66 26.87 -8.39
N GLN A 985 16.90 25.56 -8.26
CA GLN A 985 17.44 24.76 -9.37
C GLN A 985 16.40 24.58 -10.49
N LEU A 986 15.14 24.29 -10.17
CA LEU A 986 14.06 24.14 -11.14
C LEU A 986 13.88 25.40 -12.03
N GLN A 987 14.07 26.58 -11.43
CA GLN A 987 14.02 27.90 -12.08
C GLN A 987 15.29 28.26 -12.89
N THR A 988 16.49 27.81 -12.48
CA THR A 988 17.76 28.32 -13.03
C THR A 988 18.53 27.33 -13.91
N VAL A 989 18.21 26.03 -13.85
CA VAL A 989 18.84 25.00 -14.67
C VAL A 989 18.19 24.96 -16.05
N LYS A 990 18.96 24.57 -17.09
CA LYS A 990 18.43 24.35 -18.45
C LYS A 990 18.42 22.88 -18.89
N ASP A 991 19.16 22.02 -18.19
CA ASP A 991 19.15 20.59 -18.46
C ASP A 991 17.85 19.94 -17.98
N LEU A 992 17.15 19.26 -18.88
CA LEU A 992 15.84 18.67 -18.57
C LEU A 992 15.96 17.51 -17.57
N SER A 993 16.97 16.64 -17.69
CA SER A 993 17.11 15.46 -16.83
C SER A 993 17.31 15.83 -15.36
N VAL A 994 18.17 16.83 -15.08
CA VAL A 994 18.33 17.38 -13.72
C VAL A 994 17.05 18.06 -13.23
N ARG A 995 16.27 18.73 -14.10
CA ARG A 995 15.03 19.41 -13.70
C ARG A 995 13.89 18.45 -13.39
N MET A 996 13.73 17.37 -14.15
CA MET A 996 12.74 16.33 -13.86
C MET A 996 13.04 15.65 -12.52
N GLU A 997 14.31 15.30 -12.26
CA GLU A 997 14.72 14.73 -10.97
C GLU A 997 14.51 15.71 -9.80
N VAL A 998 14.74 17.01 -10.01
CA VAL A 998 14.43 18.07 -9.04
C VAL A 998 12.92 18.20 -8.80
N ALA A 999 12.08 18.08 -9.84
CA ALA A 999 10.61 18.08 -9.72
C ALA A 999 10.11 16.86 -8.93
N HIS A 1000 10.58 15.64 -9.27
CA HIS A 1000 10.29 14.42 -8.51
C HIS A 1000 10.72 14.56 -7.04
N SER A 1001 11.91 15.12 -6.81
CA SER A 1001 12.43 15.36 -5.44
C SER A 1001 11.60 16.40 -4.68
N LEU A 1002 11.09 17.45 -5.33
CA LEU A 1002 10.18 18.41 -4.69
C LEU A 1002 8.85 17.77 -4.30
N MET A 1003 8.21 17.02 -5.20
CA MET A 1003 6.94 16.34 -4.92
C MET A 1003 7.06 15.30 -3.79
N ALA A 1004 8.24 14.74 -3.54
CA ALA A 1004 8.52 13.86 -2.41
C ALA A 1004 8.78 14.58 -1.06
N LEU A 1005 9.03 15.90 -1.08
CA LEU A 1005 9.50 16.66 0.10
C LEU A 1005 8.52 17.72 0.62
N ILE A 1006 7.61 18.24 -0.21
CA ILE A 1006 6.71 19.34 0.15
C ILE A 1006 5.50 18.86 0.94
N SER A 1007 5.19 19.55 2.05
CA SER A 1007 3.91 19.39 2.76
C SER A 1007 2.79 20.19 2.07
N VAL A 1008 1.52 19.85 2.36
CA VAL A 1008 0.35 20.56 1.84
C VAL A 1008 0.43 22.08 2.10
N SER A 1009 0.90 22.47 3.30
CA SER A 1009 1.13 23.88 3.67
C SER A 1009 2.21 24.60 2.85
N GLN A 1010 3.10 23.87 2.18
CA GLN A 1010 4.14 24.42 1.30
C GLN A 1010 3.69 24.44 -0.18
N MET A 1011 2.75 23.58 -0.59
CA MET A 1011 2.27 23.50 -1.98
C MET A 1011 1.72 24.82 -2.50
N SER A 1012 0.97 25.58 -1.68
CA SER A 1012 0.50 26.92 -2.05
C SER A 1012 1.65 27.88 -2.36
N GLN A 1013 2.76 27.84 -1.61
CA GLN A 1013 3.95 28.63 -1.93
C GLN A 1013 4.58 28.20 -3.26
N MET A 1014 4.59 26.89 -3.56
CA MET A 1014 5.13 26.37 -4.83
C MET A 1014 4.32 26.85 -6.03
N VAL A 1015 3.00 26.92 -5.89
CA VAL A 1015 2.11 27.46 -6.94
C VAL A 1015 2.48 28.92 -7.25
N THR A 1016 2.61 29.76 -6.22
CA THR A 1016 2.99 31.18 -6.39
C THR A 1016 4.41 31.36 -6.96
N GLU A 1017 5.37 30.50 -6.59
CA GLU A 1017 6.78 30.60 -7.03
C GLU A 1017 7.09 29.95 -8.39
N LEU A 1018 6.24 29.06 -8.90
CA LEU A 1018 6.48 28.32 -10.15
C LEU A 1018 5.56 28.69 -11.32
N ARG A 1019 4.38 29.30 -11.07
CA ARG A 1019 3.45 29.65 -12.17
C ARG A 1019 4.06 30.54 -13.25
N ASP A 1020 4.92 31.48 -12.87
CA ASP A 1020 5.57 32.43 -13.79
C ASP A 1020 6.70 31.75 -14.62
N TYR A 1021 7.15 30.56 -14.20
CA TYR A 1021 8.16 29.72 -14.89
C TYR A 1021 7.54 28.59 -15.72
N LEU A 1022 6.20 28.48 -15.77
CA LEU A 1022 5.50 27.46 -16.56
C LEU A 1022 5.62 27.72 -18.07
N PHE A 1023 5.86 28.98 -18.48
CA PHE A 1023 6.03 29.40 -19.87
C PHE A 1023 7.31 30.22 -20.04
N ASN A 1024 8.47 29.56 -19.87
CA ASN A 1024 9.80 30.15 -20.05
C ASN A 1024 9.97 30.81 -21.44
N GLU A 1025 10.78 31.88 -21.52
CA GLU A 1025 10.92 32.82 -22.65
C GLU A 1025 11.34 32.25 -24.04
N SER A 1026 11.49 30.94 -24.18
CA SER A 1026 11.68 30.28 -25.49
C SER A 1026 10.40 30.32 -26.33
N GLU A 1027 10.53 30.48 -27.66
CA GLU A 1027 9.44 30.70 -28.63
C GLU A 1027 8.41 29.54 -28.75
N SER A 1028 8.59 28.46 -28.00
CA SER A 1028 7.69 27.31 -27.90
C SER A 1028 6.45 27.61 -27.05
N LYS A 1029 5.25 27.52 -27.64
CA LYS A 1029 3.96 27.64 -26.93
C LYS A 1029 3.60 26.46 -26.00
N GLN A 1030 4.56 25.64 -25.60
CA GLN A 1030 4.34 24.47 -24.75
C GLN A 1030 4.75 24.77 -23.30
N PRO A 1031 4.02 24.24 -22.31
CA PRO A 1031 4.38 24.41 -20.90
C PRO A 1031 5.68 23.67 -20.57
N ASP A 1032 6.42 24.23 -19.62
CA ASP A 1032 7.64 23.63 -19.09
C ASP A 1032 7.33 22.36 -18.30
N LEU A 1033 7.75 21.20 -18.82
CA LEU A 1033 7.33 19.87 -18.32
C LEU A 1033 7.62 19.66 -16.81
N ALA A 1034 8.76 20.16 -16.33
CA ALA A 1034 9.16 19.98 -14.94
C ALA A 1034 8.38 20.92 -13.98
N CYS A 1035 8.11 22.17 -14.39
CA CYS A 1035 7.20 23.05 -13.67
C CYS A 1035 5.75 22.50 -13.71
N TYR A 1036 5.32 21.98 -14.85
CA TYR A 1036 3.98 21.40 -15.04
C TYR A 1036 3.74 20.20 -14.12
N GLN A 1037 4.71 19.28 -13.96
CA GLN A 1037 4.59 18.17 -13.00
C GLN A 1037 4.32 18.66 -11.57
N VAL A 1038 5.13 19.62 -11.06
CA VAL A 1038 4.97 20.12 -9.68
C VAL A 1038 3.63 20.84 -9.50
N LEU A 1039 3.21 21.65 -10.47
CA LEU A 1039 1.93 22.36 -10.43
C LEU A 1039 0.73 21.41 -10.56
N TRP A 1040 0.85 20.35 -11.37
CA TRP A 1040 -0.15 19.28 -11.49
C TRP A 1040 -0.29 18.47 -10.20
N HIS A 1041 0.81 18.19 -9.51
CA HIS A 1041 0.78 17.58 -8.18
C HIS A 1041 0.13 18.51 -7.14
N CYS A 1042 0.47 19.81 -7.14
CA CYS A 1042 -0.18 20.79 -6.27
C CYS A 1042 -1.69 20.91 -6.54
N SER A 1043 -2.14 20.80 -7.79
CA SER A 1043 -3.58 20.85 -8.13
C SER A 1043 -4.37 19.59 -7.76
N HIS A 1044 -3.69 18.51 -7.31
CA HIS A 1044 -4.33 17.29 -6.77
C HIS A 1044 -4.41 17.27 -5.23
N HIS A 1045 -3.56 18.04 -4.54
CA HIS A 1045 -3.46 18.04 -3.08
C HIS A 1045 -3.96 19.32 -2.39
N LEU A 1046 -4.20 20.40 -3.14
CA LEU A 1046 -4.90 21.60 -2.68
C LEU A 1046 -6.39 21.54 -3.07
N SER A 1047 -7.24 22.28 -2.36
CA SER A 1047 -8.60 22.59 -2.84
C SER A 1047 -8.57 23.65 -3.94
N TYR A 1048 -9.63 23.76 -4.74
CA TYR A 1048 -9.72 24.78 -5.80
C TYR A 1048 -9.45 26.18 -5.25
N ALA A 1049 -10.12 26.57 -4.16
CA ALA A 1049 -9.94 27.88 -3.52
C ALA A 1049 -8.48 28.11 -3.09
N GLN A 1050 -7.82 27.11 -2.48
CA GLN A 1050 -6.42 27.21 -2.08
C GLN A 1050 -5.47 27.40 -3.27
N PHE A 1051 -5.65 26.62 -4.34
CA PHE A 1051 -4.84 26.72 -5.54
C PHE A 1051 -5.07 28.05 -6.28
N TYR A 1052 -6.33 28.46 -6.44
CA TYR A 1052 -6.73 29.73 -7.07
C TYR A 1052 -6.15 30.93 -6.30
N GLN A 1053 -6.28 30.96 -4.98
CA GLN A 1053 -5.69 32.02 -4.15
C GLN A 1053 -4.18 32.09 -4.32
N ALA A 1054 -3.47 30.96 -4.29
CA ALA A 1054 -2.02 30.93 -4.55
C ALA A 1054 -1.68 31.39 -5.98
N TRP A 1055 -2.44 30.94 -6.98
CA TRP A 1055 -2.24 31.30 -8.38
C TRP A 1055 -2.42 32.80 -8.65
N HIS A 1056 -3.28 33.49 -7.90
CA HIS A 1056 -3.52 34.94 -8.07
C HIS A 1056 -2.82 35.84 -7.04
N GLN A 1057 -2.15 35.29 -6.02
CA GLN A 1057 -1.30 36.07 -5.11
C GLN A 1057 -0.10 36.66 -5.85
N SER A 1058 0.17 37.96 -5.65
CA SER A 1058 1.43 38.57 -6.10
C SER A 1058 2.62 37.82 -5.49
N PRO A 1059 3.72 37.58 -6.23
CA PRO A 1059 4.95 37.11 -5.61
C PRO A 1059 5.40 38.12 -4.54
N LEU A 1060 6.00 37.65 -3.45
CA LEU A 1060 6.67 38.52 -2.47
C LEU A 1060 7.96 39.08 -3.09
N SER A 1061 7.80 40.06 -3.99
CA SER A 1061 8.90 40.56 -4.82
C SER A 1061 9.93 41.32 -4.00
N THR A 1062 11.20 41.14 -4.37
CA THR A 1062 12.37 41.64 -3.66
C THR A 1062 12.65 43.14 -3.90
N ASP A 1063 11.60 43.97 -3.94
CA ASP A 1063 11.65 45.36 -4.43
C ASP A 1063 11.92 46.43 -3.35
N LEU A 1064 11.98 46.05 -2.07
CA LEU A 1064 12.28 46.97 -0.96
C LEU A 1064 13.70 47.59 -0.98
N ILE A 1065 14.53 47.26 -1.97
CA ILE A 1065 15.91 47.76 -2.13
C ILE A 1065 16.02 48.94 -3.12
N LYS A 1066 15.02 49.19 -4.00
CA LYS A 1066 15.17 50.16 -5.11
C LYS A 1066 13.97 51.09 -5.37
N THR A 1067 13.62 51.96 -4.42
CA THR A 1067 13.28 53.39 -4.70
C THR A 1067 12.97 54.20 -3.44
N LYS A 1068 13.93 55.04 -2.98
CA LYS A 1068 13.65 56.25 -2.19
C LYS A 1068 14.85 57.18 -2.13
N ASN A 1069 15.04 57.99 -3.17
CA ASN A 1069 16.02 59.08 -3.17
C ASN A 1069 15.62 60.20 -4.17
N LYS A 1070 14.61 61.02 -3.78
CA LYS A 1070 14.34 62.39 -4.26
C LYS A 1070 13.19 63.06 -3.49
N GLU A 1071 13.30 64.36 -3.26
CA GLU A 1071 12.31 65.24 -2.59
C GLU A 1071 11.50 66.08 -3.63
N VAL A 1072 10.62 67.07 -3.37
CA VAL A 1072 10.04 67.80 -2.19
C VAL A 1072 8.69 68.46 -2.68
N LYS A 1073 7.72 69.10 -1.97
CA LYS A 1073 7.44 69.67 -0.61
C LYS A 1073 5.91 69.76 -0.41
N GLY A 1074 5.45 70.08 0.82
CA GLY A 1074 4.08 70.54 1.12
C GLY A 1074 3.10 69.40 1.47
N ILE A 1075 2.53 69.25 2.68
CA ILE A 1075 1.86 70.18 3.62
C ILE A 1075 0.53 70.71 3.03
N SER A 1076 -0.66 70.43 3.56
CA SER A 1076 -1.15 69.46 4.58
C SER A 1076 -2.69 69.33 4.42
N SER A 1077 -3.54 68.66 5.22
CA SER A 1077 -3.54 67.90 6.50
C SER A 1077 -4.92 67.22 6.62
N SER A 1078 -5.19 66.12 7.33
CA SER A 1078 -4.38 65.24 8.20
C SER A 1078 -4.73 63.76 7.84
N VAL A 1079 -4.83 62.69 8.65
CA VAL A 1079 -4.76 62.40 10.11
C VAL A 1079 -3.37 61.85 10.48
N SER A 1080 -2.96 61.97 11.74
CA SER A 1080 -1.65 61.51 12.21
C SER A 1080 -1.72 60.49 13.35
N PHE A 1081 -1.19 59.29 13.12
CA PHE A 1081 -0.37 58.61 14.14
C PHE A 1081 1.10 58.67 13.71
N THR A 1082 1.99 58.84 14.68
CA THR A 1082 3.39 59.21 14.43
C THR A 1082 4.29 58.03 14.12
N LYS A 1083 5.30 58.27 13.27
CA LYS A 1083 6.34 57.29 12.92
C LYS A 1083 7.07 56.79 14.17
N PHE A 1084 7.42 55.51 14.16
CA PHE A 1084 8.74 55.09 14.57
C PHE A 1084 9.59 54.77 13.33
N ASN A 1085 10.81 55.29 13.30
CA ASN A 1085 11.88 54.76 12.46
C ASN A 1085 12.68 53.75 13.31
N SER A 1086 13.49 52.92 12.65
CA SER A 1086 14.36 51.88 13.22
C SER A 1086 13.67 50.85 14.12
N THR A 1087 13.47 49.65 13.56
CA THR A 1087 13.28 48.41 14.33
C THR A 1087 14.48 47.52 14.08
N LEU A 1088 15.54 47.77 14.84
CA LEU A 1088 16.50 46.71 15.20
C LEU A 1088 15.71 45.55 15.82
N SER A 1089 16.15 44.30 15.66
CA SER A 1089 15.54 43.17 16.36
C SER A 1089 15.60 43.35 17.88
N LEU A 1090 14.72 42.66 18.63
CA LEU A 1090 14.69 42.73 20.10
C LEU A 1090 16.08 42.45 20.70
N LEU A 1091 16.79 41.44 20.19
CA LEU A 1091 18.16 41.10 20.55
C LEU A 1091 19.15 42.24 20.25
N GLU A 1092 19.11 42.83 19.06
CA GLU A 1092 19.99 43.95 18.70
C GLU A 1092 19.73 45.21 19.54
N GLN A 1093 18.46 45.51 19.85
CA GLN A 1093 18.11 46.62 20.74
C GLN A 1093 18.65 46.38 22.16
N LEU A 1094 18.44 45.17 22.70
CA LEU A 1094 18.93 44.78 24.02
C LEU A 1094 20.47 44.84 24.09
N GLN A 1095 21.17 44.27 23.09
CA GLN A 1095 22.63 44.31 22.99
C GLN A 1095 23.18 45.75 22.85
N GLN A 1096 22.49 46.64 22.14
CA GLN A 1096 22.87 48.05 22.07
C GLN A 1096 22.68 48.77 23.40
N THR A 1097 21.53 48.58 24.07
CA THR A 1097 21.26 49.17 25.39
C THR A 1097 22.27 48.67 26.44
N ILE A 1098 22.67 47.40 26.38
CA ILE A 1098 23.71 46.83 27.24
C ILE A 1098 25.07 47.49 26.95
N LYS A 1099 25.50 47.55 25.69
CA LYS A 1099 26.78 48.18 25.27
C LYS A 1099 26.86 49.69 25.56
N GLN A 1100 25.74 50.37 25.78
CA GLN A 1100 25.71 51.80 26.12
C GLN A 1100 25.93 52.07 27.62
N ARG A 1101 25.89 51.06 28.49
CA ARG A 1101 26.07 51.19 29.95
C ARG A 1101 27.41 50.57 30.39
N GLN A 1102 28.33 51.39 30.88
CA GLN A 1102 29.65 50.92 31.37
C GLN A 1102 29.55 49.94 32.54
N GLU A 1103 28.48 50.03 33.34
CA GLU A 1103 28.18 49.11 34.43
C GLU A 1103 28.00 47.65 33.97
N PHE A 1104 27.66 47.44 32.69
CA PHE A 1104 27.45 46.13 32.08
C PHE A 1104 28.63 45.65 31.20
N GLU A 1105 29.78 46.34 31.20
CA GLU A 1105 30.96 45.97 30.39
C GLU A 1105 31.52 44.56 30.71
N LYS A 1106 31.08 43.96 31.83
CA LYS A 1106 31.42 42.60 32.27
C LYS A 1106 30.36 41.54 31.96
N ILE A 1107 29.26 41.87 31.29
CA ILE A 1107 28.14 40.94 31.08
C ILE A 1107 28.26 40.29 29.70
N HIS A 1108 28.21 38.96 29.67
CA HIS A 1108 28.10 38.19 28.42
C HIS A 1108 26.71 37.57 28.32
N LEU A 1109 25.85 38.23 27.53
CA LEU A 1109 24.49 37.77 27.28
C LEU A 1109 24.46 36.70 26.20
N ILE A 1110 23.81 35.58 26.50
CA ILE A 1110 23.59 34.44 25.61
C ILE A 1110 22.09 34.35 25.35
N TRP A 1111 21.72 34.52 24.09
CA TRP A 1111 20.36 34.42 23.57
C TRP A 1111 20.13 33.03 23.00
N ILE A 1112 19.10 32.32 23.47
CA ILE A 1112 18.74 30.99 22.95
C ILE A 1112 17.34 31.07 22.34
N ASP A 1113 17.23 30.85 21.05
CA ASP A 1113 15.96 30.90 20.31
C ASP A 1113 15.33 29.51 20.23
N SER A 1114 14.12 29.34 20.79
CA SER A 1114 13.39 28.06 20.78
C SER A 1114 12.92 27.65 19.38
N SER A 1115 12.77 28.61 18.47
CA SER A 1115 12.34 28.35 17.09
C SER A 1115 13.44 27.72 16.22
N ARG A 1116 14.66 27.65 16.75
CA ARG A 1116 15.81 26.95 16.16
C ARG A 1116 15.99 25.50 16.67
N PHE A 1117 15.18 25.03 17.61
CA PHE A 1117 15.31 23.67 18.16
C PHE A 1117 14.80 22.61 17.16
N ILE A 1118 15.59 21.54 17.00
CA ILE A 1118 15.29 20.42 16.10
C ILE A 1118 14.47 19.34 16.84
N GLU A 1119 14.79 19.09 18.12
CA GLU A 1119 14.07 18.18 19.02
C GLU A 1119 13.68 18.97 20.30
N PRO A 1120 12.48 19.58 20.35
CA PRO A 1120 12.08 20.49 21.45
C PRO A 1120 12.08 19.87 22.85
N ASP A 1121 11.93 18.55 22.95
CA ASP A 1121 12.00 17.80 24.21
C ASP A 1121 13.44 17.55 24.71
N ASN A 1122 14.44 17.70 23.84
CA ASN A 1122 15.85 17.41 24.13
C ASN A 1122 16.86 18.33 23.37
N PRO A 1123 16.71 19.67 23.40
CA PRO A 1123 17.46 20.61 22.54
C PRO A 1123 18.91 20.87 23.01
N LEU A 1124 19.57 19.90 23.65
CA LEU A 1124 20.85 20.08 24.35
C LEU A 1124 22.00 20.44 23.40
N ILE A 1125 21.97 19.89 22.19
CA ILE A 1125 22.96 20.16 21.13
C ILE A 1125 22.65 21.53 20.48
N ASP A 1126 21.38 21.86 20.28
CA ASP A 1126 20.96 23.14 19.68
C ASP A 1126 21.27 24.33 20.61
N ILE A 1127 21.09 24.15 21.93
CA ILE A 1127 21.53 25.13 22.95
C ILE A 1127 23.06 25.30 22.90
N TYR A 1128 23.80 24.19 22.81
CA TYR A 1128 25.26 24.22 22.76
C TYR A 1128 25.80 24.92 21.50
N ASP A 1129 25.21 24.65 20.33
CA ASP A 1129 25.62 25.28 19.07
C ASP A 1129 25.33 26.79 19.07
N GLN A 1130 24.13 27.19 19.52
CA GLN A 1130 23.79 28.62 19.71
C GLN A 1130 24.72 29.34 20.72
N MET A 1131 25.26 28.63 21.73
CA MET A 1131 26.29 29.18 22.62
C MET A 1131 27.64 29.37 21.93
N LEU A 1132 28.04 28.47 21.02
CA LEU A 1132 29.27 28.59 20.23
C LEU A 1132 29.19 29.72 19.20
N GLU A 1133 28.05 29.89 18.53
CA GLU A 1133 27.78 31.05 17.65
C GLU A 1133 28.01 32.39 18.38
N GLN A 1134 27.71 32.43 19.69
CA GLN A 1134 27.84 33.60 20.56
C GLN A 1134 29.19 33.67 21.29
N GLY A 1135 30.21 32.94 20.82
CA GLY A 1135 31.60 33.09 21.26
C GLY A 1135 31.94 32.39 22.57
N CYS A 1136 31.13 31.45 23.05
CA CYS A 1136 31.52 30.60 24.17
C CYS A 1136 32.66 29.65 23.77
N SER A 1137 33.56 29.34 24.71
CA SER A 1137 34.64 28.36 24.49
C SER A 1137 34.10 26.94 24.35
N THR A 1138 34.61 26.13 23.42
CA THR A 1138 34.22 24.72 23.24
C THR A 1138 34.29 23.87 24.52
N PHE A 1139 33.33 22.98 24.72
CA PHE A 1139 33.31 22.04 25.84
C PHE A 1139 34.39 20.95 25.66
N GLU A 1140 35.35 20.90 26.58
CA GLU A 1140 36.52 20.01 26.52
C GLU A 1140 36.18 18.50 26.59
N TYR A 1141 34.94 18.15 26.94
CA TYR A 1141 34.47 16.77 27.16
C TYR A 1141 33.51 16.26 26.05
N GLY A 1142 33.58 16.87 24.85
CA GLY A 1142 32.80 16.47 23.68
C GLY A 1142 31.46 17.22 23.55
N LEU A 1143 30.45 16.60 22.93
CA LEU A 1143 29.11 17.17 22.85
C LEU A 1143 28.34 16.99 24.18
N PRO A 1144 27.56 17.98 24.63
CA PRO A 1144 26.80 17.92 25.88
C PRO A 1144 25.47 17.17 25.75
N GLU A 1145 25.52 15.93 25.25
CA GLU A 1145 24.40 15.01 24.98
C GLU A 1145 23.49 14.67 26.19
N THR A 1146 23.75 15.21 27.38
CA THR A 1146 22.90 15.05 28.57
C THR A 1146 22.85 16.34 29.37
N MET A 1147 21.76 16.59 30.10
CA MET A 1147 21.66 17.77 30.98
C MET A 1147 22.78 17.83 32.03
N ALA A 1148 23.33 16.69 32.44
CA ALA A 1148 24.50 16.65 33.33
C ALA A 1148 25.77 17.20 32.66
N LYS A 1149 26.01 16.85 31.38
CA LYS A 1149 27.09 17.43 30.57
C LYS A 1149 26.86 18.92 30.30
N LEU A 1150 25.65 19.34 29.91
CA LEU A 1150 25.33 20.75 29.64
C LEU A 1150 25.48 21.63 30.90
N ARG A 1151 25.08 21.12 32.07
CA ARG A 1151 25.29 21.79 33.37
C ARG A 1151 26.77 21.85 33.77
N LEU A 1152 27.56 20.83 33.45
CA LEU A 1152 29.01 20.85 33.65
C LEU A 1152 29.67 21.91 32.74
N TYR A 1153 29.28 21.98 31.47
CA TYR A 1153 29.75 23.00 30.52
C TYR A 1153 29.44 24.42 30.99
N TRP A 1154 28.20 24.70 31.39
CA TRP A 1154 27.78 25.98 31.94
C TRP A 1154 28.59 26.40 33.18
N ASN A 1155 28.77 25.47 34.12
CA ASN A 1155 29.61 25.68 35.31
C ASN A 1155 31.09 25.91 34.97
N ILE A 1156 31.60 25.37 33.85
CA ILE A 1156 32.97 25.59 33.38
C ILE A 1156 33.14 26.99 32.80
N LEU A 1157 32.21 27.46 31.96
CA LEU A 1157 32.24 28.83 31.40
C LEU A 1157 32.34 29.88 32.52
N GLN A 1158 31.47 29.79 33.53
CA GLN A 1158 31.47 30.68 34.69
C GLN A 1158 32.79 30.65 35.49
N ARG A 1159 33.45 29.48 35.57
CA ARG A 1159 34.73 29.31 36.29
C ARG A 1159 35.93 29.84 35.51
N HIS A 1160 35.90 29.75 34.18
CA HIS A 1160 37.04 30.16 33.34
C HIS A 1160 37.07 31.68 33.08
N ALA A 1161 35.94 32.38 33.21
CA ALA A 1161 35.88 33.83 33.15
C ALA A 1161 35.26 34.46 34.42
N PRO A 1162 35.93 34.39 35.60
CA PRO A 1162 35.39 34.88 36.87
C PRO A 1162 35.21 36.40 36.96
N ASN A 1163 35.66 37.15 35.94
CA ASN A 1163 35.42 38.58 35.78
C ASN A 1163 34.24 38.89 34.83
N THR A 1164 33.56 37.86 34.31
CA THR A 1164 32.50 37.97 33.30
C THR A 1164 31.24 37.26 33.81
N GLN A 1165 30.12 37.99 33.86
CA GLN A 1165 28.85 37.46 34.31
C GLN A 1165 28.03 36.99 33.10
N PHE A 1166 27.84 35.67 32.98
CA PHE A 1166 27.03 35.09 31.92
C PHE A 1166 25.54 35.13 32.28
N ILE A 1167 24.70 35.51 31.32
CA ILE A 1167 23.24 35.54 31.46
C ILE A 1167 22.63 34.73 30.32
N TRP A 1168 21.73 33.80 30.63
CA TRP A 1168 20.93 33.06 29.66
C TRP A 1168 19.55 33.68 29.52
N LEU A 1169 19.18 34.05 28.29
CA LEU A 1169 17.84 34.51 27.93
C LEU A 1169 17.30 33.60 26.81
N PHE A 1170 16.33 32.77 27.16
CA PHE A 1170 15.58 31.96 26.21
C PHE A 1170 14.48 32.82 25.60
N TYR A 1171 14.30 32.76 24.28
CA TYR A 1171 13.27 33.47 23.54
C TYR A 1171 12.35 32.45 22.88
N ASP A 1172 11.06 32.53 23.22
CA ASP A 1172 10.02 31.61 22.76
C ASP A 1172 8.91 32.40 22.04
N PRO A 1173 8.98 32.56 20.70
CA PRO A 1173 8.11 33.47 19.95
C PRO A 1173 6.67 32.97 19.76
N PHE A 1174 6.38 31.72 20.12
CA PHE A 1174 5.13 31.03 19.84
C PHE A 1174 4.03 31.35 20.86
N ASN A 1175 2.76 31.24 20.43
CA ASN A 1175 1.60 31.43 21.32
C ASN A 1175 1.40 30.25 22.29
N THR A 1176 1.88 29.06 21.93
CA THR A 1176 1.98 27.89 22.81
C THR A 1176 3.47 27.58 22.99
N SER A 1177 3.94 27.49 24.24
CA SER A 1177 5.38 27.43 24.53
C SER A 1177 6.06 26.21 23.91
N ASN A 1178 7.13 26.43 23.14
CA ASN A 1178 7.91 25.37 22.50
C ASN A 1178 8.99 24.79 23.45
N LEU A 1179 9.09 25.33 24.67
CA LEU A 1179 9.95 24.86 25.75
C LEU A 1179 9.25 23.78 26.58
N SER A 1180 9.74 22.54 26.57
CA SER A 1180 9.12 21.45 27.34
C SER A 1180 9.22 21.67 28.86
N HIS A 1181 8.17 21.31 29.60
CA HIS A 1181 8.13 21.42 31.07
C HIS A 1181 9.31 20.70 31.74
N ASN A 1182 9.74 19.55 31.21
CA ASN A 1182 10.92 18.82 31.69
C ASN A 1182 12.23 19.61 31.52
N LEU A 1183 12.41 20.30 30.37
CA LEU A 1183 13.56 21.17 30.15
C LEU A 1183 13.59 22.32 31.16
N LEU A 1184 12.44 22.93 31.44
CA LEU A 1184 12.27 24.05 32.38
C LEU A 1184 12.56 23.62 33.84
N GLU A 1185 11.94 22.53 34.29
CA GLU A 1185 12.23 21.83 35.55
C GLU A 1185 13.73 21.57 35.74
N MET A 1186 14.44 21.22 34.67
CA MET A 1186 15.87 20.87 34.70
C MET A 1186 16.79 22.08 34.58
N LEU A 1187 16.43 23.12 33.81
CA LEU A 1187 17.14 24.41 33.76
C LEU A 1187 17.10 25.13 35.11
N ARG A 1188 15.98 25.03 35.84
CA ARG A 1188 15.83 25.54 37.22
C ARG A 1188 16.86 24.97 38.22
N LYS A 1189 17.53 23.87 37.87
CA LYS A 1189 18.59 23.24 38.68
C LYS A 1189 20.00 23.78 38.35
N PHE A 1190 20.15 24.67 37.38
CA PHE A 1190 21.42 25.34 37.05
C PHE A 1190 21.66 26.53 38.00
N GLN A 1191 22.92 27.00 38.11
CA GLN A 1191 23.27 28.17 38.92
C GLN A 1191 23.63 29.33 37.99
N GLY A 1192 23.05 30.52 38.20
CA GLY A 1192 23.28 31.70 37.38
C GLY A 1192 21.98 32.41 36.98
N ALA A 1193 22.10 33.54 36.28
CA ALA A 1193 20.97 34.30 35.78
C ALA A 1193 20.40 33.64 34.52
N ILE A 1194 19.22 33.01 34.66
CA ILE A 1194 18.47 32.36 33.57
C ILE A 1194 17.06 32.95 33.56
N ALA A 1195 16.61 33.43 32.39
CA ALA A 1195 15.27 33.94 32.19
C ALA A 1195 14.70 33.55 30.81
N ILE A 1196 13.40 33.72 30.64
CA ILE A 1196 12.62 33.37 29.45
C ILE A 1196 11.83 34.61 28.99
N ILE A 1197 11.73 34.80 27.68
CA ILE A 1197 10.88 35.79 27.02
C ILE A 1197 9.84 35.02 26.20
N SER A 1198 8.54 35.21 26.46
CA SER A 1198 7.46 34.46 25.80
C SER A 1198 6.17 35.27 25.62
N GLN A 1199 5.24 34.76 24.82
CA GLN A 1199 3.90 35.35 24.65
C GLN A 1199 3.03 35.17 25.91
N GLU A 1200 3.12 34.01 26.55
CA GLU A 1200 2.37 33.66 27.77
C GLU A 1200 3.28 33.51 28.99
N TYR A 1201 2.69 33.46 30.19
CA TYR A 1201 3.44 33.35 31.45
C TYR A 1201 3.76 31.88 31.80
N ILE A 1202 5.05 31.52 31.71
CA ILE A 1202 5.53 30.16 32.02
C ILE A 1202 6.01 30.11 33.48
N ALA A 1203 5.31 29.34 34.32
CA ALA A 1203 5.38 29.43 35.78
C ALA A 1203 6.51 28.62 36.46
N GLU A 1204 7.76 28.79 36.02
CA GLU A 1204 8.89 27.96 36.53
C GLU A 1204 10.24 28.69 36.71
N LEU A 1205 10.48 29.74 35.93
CA LEU A 1205 11.69 30.56 35.90
C LEU A 1205 11.30 32.05 35.78
N THR A 1206 12.28 32.96 35.85
CA THR A 1206 12.04 34.39 35.56
C THR A 1206 11.51 34.54 34.14
N ASN A 1207 10.27 35.03 34.00
CA ASN A 1207 9.57 35.12 32.72
C ASN A 1207 9.20 36.58 32.40
N PHE A 1208 9.50 37.02 31.18
CA PHE A 1208 9.14 38.32 30.64
C PHE A 1208 8.15 38.17 29.48
N ILE A 1209 6.95 38.74 29.64
CA ILE A 1209 5.91 38.70 28.62
C ILE A 1209 6.19 39.77 27.56
N ILE A 1210 6.12 39.42 26.28
CA ILE A 1210 6.39 40.34 25.15
C ILE A 1210 5.38 41.52 25.15
N LYS A 1211 5.87 42.71 25.52
CA LYS A 1211 5.10 43.97 25.67
C LYS A 1211 5.98 45.19 25.34
N ASP A 1212 5.37 46.36 25.15
CA ASP A 1212 6.04 47.58 24.69
C ASP A 1212 7.26 48.04 25.56
N ASN A 1213 7.27 47.72 26.85
CA ASN A 1213 8.35 48.09 27.79
C ASN A 1213 9.39 46.98 28.05
N LEU A 1214 9.30 45.82 27.37
CA LEU A 1214 10.08 44.60 27.63
C LEU A 1214 11.59 44.82 27.87
N ILE A 1215 12.21 45.75 27.13
CA ILE A 1215 13.65 46.04 27.24
C ILE A 1215 13.99 46.71 28.57
N GLU A 1216 13.15 47.60 29.10
CA GLU A 1216 13.40 48.23 30.40
C GLU A 1216 13.28 47.22 31.54
N ASP A 1217 12.29 46.32 31.47
CA ASP A 1217 12.09 45.25 32.46
C ASP A 1217 13.27 44.25 32.49
N ILE A 1218 13.75 43.80 31.33
CA ILE A 1218 14.93 42.92 31.23
C ILE A 1218 16.19 43.64 31.74
N ILE A 1219 16.40 44.91 31.35
CA ILE A 1219 17.57 45.69 31.79
C ILE A 1219 17.56 45.87 33.31
N LYS A 1220 16.41 46.19 33.91
CA LYS A 1220 16.28 46.31 35.37
C LYS A 1220 16.54 44.98 36.09
N TRP A 1221 16.07 43.86 35.55
CA TRP A 1221 16.42 42.55 36.11
C TRP A 1221 17.93 42.27 36.00
N ILE A 1222 18.58 42.65 34.91
CA ILE A 1222 20.04 42.55 34.76
C ILE A 1222 20.75 43.42 35.81
N GLU A 1223 20.28 44.64 36.11
CA GLU A 1223 20.79 45.44 37.24
C GLU A 1223 20.67 44.67 38.57
N GLU A 1224 19.51 44.08 38.85
CA GLU A 1224 19.24 43.25 40.05
C GLU A 1224 20.02 41.93 40.11
N GLN A 1225 20.70 41.50 39.04
CA GLN A 1225 21.64 40.36 39.07
C GLN A 1225 23.10 40.79 39.28
N VAL A 1226 23.42 42.07 39.15
CA VAL A 1226 24.81 42.61 39.11
C VAL A 1226 25.20 43.33 40.42
N THR A 1227 24.21 43.73 41.22
CA THR A 1227 24.38 44.38 42.54
C THR A 1227 24.46 43.41 43.71
#